data_AF-A0A2E7Q6R6-F1
#
_entry.id   AF-A0A2E7Q6R6-F1
#
_cell.length_a   1.000
_cell.length_b   1.000
_cell.length_c   1.000
_cell.angle_alpha   90.00
_cell.angle_beta   90.00
_cell.angle_gamma   90.00
#
_symmetry.space_group_name_H-M   'P 1'
#
loop_
_entity.id
_entity.type
_entity.pdbx_description
1 polymer ?
#
loop_
_entity_poly.entity_id
_entity_poly.type
_entity_poly.pdbx_seq_one_letter_code
_entity_poly.pdbx_strand_id
1 'polypeptide(L)'
;MADYDRPHIDIAPFLTTSSYTAHQSPGGRTFTRNRDQHGLRLSTGLVASLTAAEARRPAPETLPPGVRPSEGAFVTVILDPNARELDIEKPKKGVRQSAAGQANGRRIMVLHMADEDAQAYLRERVERYLTGELNDRERPPLYSEMEPIDDFSPTELADLWREDPGTLPTDACGPTWWGLWCWDDFVDDVTGVARALDMHVAPEDRWSTFPDVRVVPVHATRAQVQAMLDLNQLGLAEIGYATDDPTILIDLPGQEQDGLVEDLAGRIQWPGADVPAICLLDTGVNRAHPLIEPALTSDDAQAIDLDWGSDDHHRPGHGTPMAGLALHGDLTGPLADASARTLAHRLESIKILPPTPRSDDDPANYGAITKAAVALAEARNPDRPRTICSAVTNDGRRGDRPTRWSAAIDEIASGVDAAEGEEPPRRLFVQAIGNISHSNDWSTIEDPTLHPGEDPAQAWNALTVVGVTFKDAIEARDRAEWSACASVGAASPYGRTSSDWPDGTTPVKPEIVFEAGNRATNALGDQVSDAMPSLSLISTGKGGTGDALMPFYATSAATAQASRMAAQITVEHPQYWPETVRALMVHSADYTPAMRAEIESAVGKTERSALRRRFGYGMPDLPRALASASSDLTLRSSHKPTSSPSTVLSSVVVMG
;
A
#
# COMPACT_ATOMS: atom_id res chain seq x y z
N MET A 1 5.61 -49.82 13.53
CA MET A 1 5.60 -49.98 12.07
C MET A 1 5.03 -48.69 11.51
N ALA A 2 5.81 -48.01 10.66
CA ALA A 2 5.56 -46.62 10.26
C ALA A 2 4.40 -46.52 9.27
N ASP A 3 3.64 -45.44 9.39
CA ASP A 3 2.32 -45.17 8.80
C ASP A 3 2.43 -44.43 7.44
N TYR A 4 3.43 -44.76 6.63
CA TYR A 4 3.76 -44.09 5.36
C TYR A 4 3.51 -44.96 4.11
N ASP A 5 2.55 -45.88 4.18
CA ASP A 5 2.23 -46.77 3.05
C ASP A 5 0.81 -46.48 2.53
N ARG A 6 0.62 -45.28 1.97
CA ARG A 6 -0.58 -44.97 1.17
C ARG A 6 -0.27 -45.18 -0.32
N PRO A 7 -1.16 -45.84 -1.07
CA PRO A 7 -0.95 -46.09 -2.49
C PRO A 7 -0.76 -44.77 -3.23
N HIS A 8 0.31 -44.67 -4.01
CA HIS A 8 0.60 -43.52 -4.86
C HIS A 8 -0.60 -43.22 -5.75
N ILE A 9 -1.00 -41.94 -5.82
CA ILE A 9 -1.99 -41.47 -6.77
C ILE A 9 -1.39 -41.64 -8.16
N ASP A 10 -1.98 -42.54 -8.96
CA ASP A 10 -1.61 -42.71 -10.35
C ASP A 10 -2.12 -41.50 -11.14
N ILE A 11 -1.20 -40.57 -11.42
CA ILE A 11 -1.46 -39.37 -12.22
C ILE A 11 -1.38 -39.63 -13.73
N ALA A 12 -1.09 -40.87 -14.18
CA ALA A 12 -1.09 -41.23 -15.59
C ALA A 12 -2.40 -40.88 -16.35
N PRO A 13 -3.61 -40.93 -15.74
CA PRO A 13 -4.84 -40.51 -16.40
C PRO A 13 -4.95 -38.99 -16.62
N PHE A 14 -4.19 -38.19 -15.88
CA PHE A 14 -4.18 -36.71 -15.97
C PHE A 14 -2.95 -36.16 -16.70
N LEU A 15 -2.07 -37.05 -17.18
CA LEU A 15 -0.88 -36.72 -17.94
C LEU A 15 -1.24 -36.52 -19.41
N THR A 16 -1.34 -35.26 -19.82
CA THR A 16 -1.25 -34.89 -21.24
C THR A 16 0.21 -34.97 -21.66
N THR A 17 0.65 -36.12 -22.17
CA THR A 17 2.00 -36.24 -22.76
C THR A 17 2.06 -35.46 -24.07
N SER A 18 2.61 -34.25 -24.02
CA SER A 18 3.13 -33.55 -25.18
C SER A 18 4.51 -34.13 -25.51
N SER A 19 4.75 -34.44 -26.78
CA SER A 19 6.06 -34.92 -27.24
C SER A 19 7.09 -33.80 -27.16
N TYR A 20 7.80 -33.71 -26.03
CA TYR A 20 9.02 -32.91 -25.95
C TYR A 20 10.11 -33.64 -26.75
N THR A 21 10.24 -33.24 -28.00
CA THR A 21 11.47 -33.49 -28.76
C THR A 21 12.43 -32.41 -28.31
N ALA A 22 13.50 -32.75 -27.57
CA ALA A 22 14.62 -31.82 -27.40
C ALA A 22 14.92 -31.27 -28.80
N HIS A 23 14.86 -29.95 -28.97
CA HIS A 23 15.16 -29.34 -30.26
C HIS A 23 16.60 -29.71 -30.61
N GLN A 24 16.79 -30.80 -31.37
CA GLN A 24 17.91 -30.90 -32.27
C GLN A 24 17.81 -29.64 -33.11
N SER A 25 18.76 -28.72 -32.91
CA SER A 25 18.78 -27.46 -33.62
C SER A 25 18.52 -27.76 -35.10
N PRO A 26 17.35 -27.42 -35.64
CA PRO A 26 17.28 -27.26 -37.08
C PRO A 26 18.29 -26.16 -37.33
N GLY A 27 19.32 -26.45 -38.11
CA GLY A 27 20.22 -25.41 -38.59
C GLY A 27 19.39 -24.42 -39.39
N GLY A 28 18.73 -23.50 -38.69
CA GLY A 28 18.01 -22.39 -39.27
C GLY A 28 19.05 -21.57 -39.99
N ARG A 29 19.12 -21.76 -41.30
CA ARG A 29 19.77 -20.82 -42.19
C ARG A 29 18.98 -19.54 -42.02
N THR A 30 19.55 -18.57 -41.31
CA THR A 30 19.23 -17.17 -41.52
C THR A 30 19.32 -16.94 -43.02
N PHE A 31 18.19 -16.59 -43.66
CA PHE A 31 18.21 -16.25 -45.06
C PHE A 31 19.27 -15.16 -45.24
N THR A 32 20.14 -15.27 -46.24
CA THR A 32 21.04 -14.18 -46.61
C THR A 32 20.19 -12.99 -47.03
N ARG A 33 19.84 -12.14 -46.07
CA ARG A 33 19.14 -10.88 -46.29
C ARG A 33 20.04 -10.00 -47.14
N ASN A 34 19.47 -9.31 -48.12
CA ASN A 34 20.20 -8.29 -48.84
C ASN A 34 20.59 -7.21 -47.83
N ARG A 35 21.88 -7.12 -47.50
CA ARG A 35 22.41 -6.24 -46.46
C ARG A 35 22.00 -4.78 -46.69
N ASP A 36 22.10 -4.31 -47.92
CA ASP A 36 21.82 -2.91 -48.25
C ASP A 36 20.35 -2.58 -48.03
N GLN A 37 19.45 -3.48 -48.45
CA GLN A 37 18.02 -3.34 -48.21
C GLN A 37 17.69 -3.49 -46.71
N HIS A 38 18.33 -4.44 -46.04
CA HIS A 38 18.06 -4.76 -44.64
C HIS A 38 18.52 -3.65 -43.70
N GLY A 39 19.79 -3.24 -43.81
CA GLY A 39 20.35 -2.18 -42.98
C GLY A 39 19.67 -0.84 -43.23
N LEU A 40 19.27 -0.54 -44.46
CA LEU A 40 18.49 0.68 -44.74
C LEU A 40 17.11 0.64 -44.08
N ARG A 41 16.44 -0.52 -44.08
CA ARG A 41 15.17 -0.72 -43.37
C ARG A 41 15.35 -0.50 -41.87
N LEU A 42 16.34 -1.16 -41.25
CA LEU A 42 16.65 -0.98 -39.83
C LEU A 42 16.95 0.48 -39.48
N SER A 43 17.79 1.16 -40.28
CA SER A 43 18.11 2.57 -40.05
C SER A 43 16.88 3.46 -40.17
N THR A 44 16.03 3.21 -41.16
CA THR A 44 14.82 4.01 -41.40
C THR A 44 13.80 3.79 -40.28
N GLY A 45 13.55 2.53 -39.89
CA GLY A 45 12.66 2.18 -38.79
C GLY A 45 13.13 2.76 -37.46
N LEU A 46 14.43 2.68 -37.15
CA LEU A 46 14.98 3.23 -35.91
C LEU A 46 14.82 4.75 -35.85
N VAL A 47 15.20 5.46 -36.92
CA VAL A 47 15.05 6.92 -36.98
C VAL A 47 13.58 7.32 -36.87
N ALA A 48 12.68 6.66 -37.61
CA ALA A 48 11.25 6.93 -37.54
C ALA A 48 10.69 6.72 -36.12
N SER A 49 11.14 5.67 -35.43
CA SER A 49 10.70 5.35 -34.07
C SER A 49 11.15 6.40 -33.05
N LEU A 50 12.42 6.83 -33.14
CA LEU A 50 12.97 7.90 -32.29
C LEU A 50 12.28 9.23 -32.55
N THR A 51 12.06 9.60 -33.82
CA THR A 51 11.32 10.81 -34.17
C THR A 51 9.87 10.76 -33.69
N ALA A 52 9.21 9.61 -33.76
CA ALA A 52 7.86 9.43 -33.24
C ALA A 52 7.80 9.54 -31.70
N ALA A 53 8.82 9.02 -30.99
CA ALA A 53 8.93 9.18 -29.54
C ALA A 53 9.13 10.65 -29.15
N GLU A 54 9.98 11.38 -29.87
CA GLU A 54 10.20 12.81 -29.66
C GLU A 54 8.95 13.65 -29.97
N ALA A 55 8.25 13.36 -31.06
CA ALA A 55 7.04 14.08 -31.47
C ALA A 55 5.85 13.88 -30.51
N ARG A 56 5.82 12.78 -29.76
CA ARG A 56 4.79 12.53 -28.73
C ARG A 56 5.06 13.27 -27.42
N ARG A 57 6.28 13.76 -27.19
CA ARG A 57 6.62 14.39 -25.91
C ARG A 57 5.73 15.61 -25.67
N PRO A 58 5.00 15.66 -24.55
CA PRO A 58 4.21 16.84 -24.20
C PRO A 58 5.13 18.05 -23.99
N ALA A 59 4.62 19.23 -24.32
CA ALA A 59 5.36 20.46 -24.10
C ALA A 59 5.59 20.66 -22.59
N PRO A 60 6.77 21.14 -22.14
CA PRO A 60 7.04 21.36 -20.73
C PRO A 60 6.01 22.25 -20.02
N GLU A 61 5.38 23.17 -20.75
CA GLU A 61 4.36 24.10 -20.26
C GLU A 61 3.01 23.43 -19.94
N THR A 62 2.73 22.26 -20.53
CA THR A 62 1.49 21.51 -20.29
C THR A 62 1.62 20.51 -19.15
N LEU A 63 2.80 20.40 -18.54
CA LEU A 63 3.10 19.41 -17.52
C LEU A 63 2.90 19.94 -16.10
N PRO A 64 2.54 19.06 -15.16
CA PRO A 64 2.52 19.39 -13.74
C PRO A 64 3.89 19.90 -13.26
N PRO A 65 3.93 20.79 -12.25
CA PRO A 65 5.18 21.26 -11.66
C PRO A 65 6.08 20.09 -11.22
N GLY A 66 7.36 20.14 -11.60
CA GLY A 66 8.35 19.13 -11.23
C GLY A 66 8.46 17.95 -12.20
N VAL A 67 7.50 17.77 -13.13
CA VAL A 67 7.58 16.74 -14.18
C VAL A 67 8.34 17.27 -15.38
N ARG A 68 9.30 16.50 -15.88
CA ARG A 68 10.04 16.81 -17.12
C ARG A 68 10.05 15.57 -18.00
N PRO A 69 9.82 15.71 -19.32
CA PRO A 69 10.03 14.61 -20.25
C PRO A 69 11.49 14.15 -20.19
N SER A 70 11.70 12.84 -20.27
CA SER A 70 13.03 12.28 -20.43
C SER A 70 13.57 12.55 -21.84
N GLU A 71 14.88 12.78 -21.93
CA GLU A 71 15.59 12.83 -23.22
C GLU A 71 15.72 11.43 -23.85
N GLY A 72 15.43 10.37 -23.07
CA GLY A 72 15.35 8.99 -23.51
C GLY A 72 14.21 8.68 -24.49
N ALA A 73 14.13 7.42 -24.89
CA ALA A 73 13.11 6.92 -25.81
C ALA A 73 12.87 5.42 -25.66
N PHE A 74 11.65 4.99 -25.97
CA PHE A 74 11.29 3.58 -26.14
C PHE A 74 11.20 3.23 -27.62
N VAL A 75 11.80 2.11 -28.03
CA VAL A 75 11.67 1.57 -29.39
C VAL A 75 11.33 0.09 -29.36
N THR A 76 10.31 -0.31 -30.11
CA THR A 76 9.93 -1.72 -30.29
C THR A 76 10.78 -2.34 -31.40
N VAL A 77 11.39 -3.47 -31.10
CA VAL A 77 12.22 -4.28 -31.98
C VAL A 77 11.39 -5.48 -32.43
N ILE A 78 11.20 -5.61 -33.73
CA ILE A 78 10.52 -6.76 -34.34
C ILE A 78 11.58 -7.77 -34.70
N LEU A 79 11.52 -8.97 -34.13
CA LEU A 79 12.50 -10.04 -34.34
C LEU A 79 12.04 -10.99 -35.45
N ASP A 80 13.00 -11.60 -36.16
CA ASP A 80 12.72 -12.73 -37.04
C ASP A 80 12.10 -13.88 -36.22
N PRO A 81 11.01 -14.52 -36.69
CA PRO A 81 10.42 -15.67 -35.99
C PRO A 81 11.40 -16.82 -35.74
N ASN A 82 12.44 -16.95 -36.57
CA ASN A 82 13.47 -17.98 -36.46
C ASN A 82 14.78 -17.46 -35.84
N ALA A 83 14.82 -16.18 -35.42
CA ALA A 83 15.99 -15.61 -34.78
C ALA A 83 16.29 -16.31 -33.45
N ARG A 84 17.59 -16.49 -33.19
CA ARG A 84 18.10 -16.85 -31.86
C ARG A 84 17.90 -15.68 -30.90
N GLU A 85 18.20 -15.93 -29.64
CA GLU A 85 18.28 -14.90 -28.61
C GLU A 85 19.17 -13.72 -29.06
N LEU A 86 18.66 -12.49 -28.86
CA LEU A 86 19.29 -11.25 -29.28
C LEU A 86 19.93 -10.58 -28.07
N ASP A 87 21.25 -10.50 -28.03
CA ASP A 87 22.00 -9.75 -27.00
C ASP A 87 22.26 -8.31 -27.46
N ILE A 88 21.24 -7.46 -27.33
CA ILE A 88 21.34 -6.03 -27.65
C ILE A 88 21.35 -5.12 -26.41
N GLU A 89 21.01 -5.68 -25.24
CA GLU A 89 21.02 -4.96 -23.98
C GLU A 89 22.44 -4.56 -23.58
N LYS A 90 22.64 -3.26 -23.27
CA LYS A 90 23.93 -2.71 -22.84
C LYS A 90 23.66 -1.63 -21.77
N PRO A 91 23.42 -2.01 -20.50
CA PRO A 91 23.02 -1.07 -19.46
C PRO A 91 24.05 0.03 -19.21
N LYS A 92 25.35 -0.28 -19.35
CA LYS A 92 26.46 0.69 -19.28
C LYS A 92 26.45 1.76 -20.39
N LYS A 93 25.63 1.57 -21.42
CA LYS A 93 25.41 2.49 -22.54
C LYS A 93 24.00 3.07 -22.53
N GLY A 94 23.27 2.91 -21.43
CA GLY A 94 21.89 3.41 -21.30
C GLY A 94 20.86 2.65 -22.13
N VAL A 95 21.19 1.46 -22.66
CA VAL A 95 20.25 0.61 -23.41
C VAL A 95 19.85 -0.57 -22.54
N ARG A 96 18.60 -0.58 -22.07
CA ARG A 96 18.01 -1.68 -21.29
C ARG A 96 16.89 -2.34 -22.09
N GLN A 97 16.81 -3.67 -22.05
CA GLN A 97 15.67 -4.42 -22.59
C GLN A 97 14.55 -4.38 -21.56
N SER A 98 13.32 -4.21 -22.03
CA SER A 98 12.13 -4.28 -21.17
C SER A 98 11.18 -5.38 -21.66
N ALA A 99 9.88 -5.09 -21.84
CA ALA A 99 8.86 -6.03 -22.26
C ALA A 99 9.26 -6.87 -23.49
N ALA A 100 8.93 -8.15 -23.46
CA ALA A 100 9.08 -9.07 -24.58
C ALA A 100 7.80 -9.85 -24.79
N GLY A 101 7.39 -10.02 -26.05
CA GLY A 101 6.09 -10.61 -26.36
C GLY A 101 5.99 -11.14 -27.78
N GLN A 102 4.75 -11.37 -28.21
CA GLN A 102 4.42 -11.72 -29.60
C GLN A 102 3.32 -10.81 -30.14
N ALA A 103 3.56 -10.22 -31.32
CA ALA A 103 2.58 -9.43 -32.05
C ALA A 103 2.43 -10.01 -33.47
N ASN A 104 1.20 -10.39 -33.86
CA ASN A 104 0.88 -10.95 -35.18
C ASN A 104 1.78 -12.15 -35.59
N GLY A 105 2.12 -13.01 -34.62
CA GLY A 105 3.00 -14.18 -34.84
C GLY A 105 4.49 -13.84 -35.00
N ARG A 106 4.88 -12.58 -34.75
CA ARG A 106 6.28 -12.14 -34.67
C ARG A 106 6.67 -11.89 -33.23
N ARG A 107 7.91 -12.21 -32.87
CA ARG A 107 8.44 -11.88 -31.54
C ARG A 107 8.80 -10.40 -31.51
N ILE A 108 8.40 -9.71 -30.45
CA ILE A 108 8.76 -8.31 -30.20
C ILE A 108 9.55 -8.20 -28.90
N MET A 109 10.41 -7.19 -28.82
CA MET A 109 10.98 -6.72 -27.56
C MET A 109 11.00 -5.19 -27.55
N VAL A 110 10.87 -4.58 -26.39
CA VAL A 110 11.02 -3.12 -26.24
C VAL A 110 12.41 -2.81 -25.72
N LEU A 111 13.06 -1.84 -26.35
CA LEU A 111 14.31 -1.27 -25.88
C LEU A 111 14.05 0.12 -25.33
N HIS A 112 14.58 0.33 -24.14
CA HIS A 112 14.59 1.61 -23.48
C HIS A 112 15.99 2.22 -23.57
N MET A 113 16.06 3.42 -24.14
CA MET A 113 17.26 4.24 -24.25
C MET A 113 17.17 5.38 -23.25
N ALA A 114 18.13 5.46 -22.33
CA ALA A 114 18.07 6.39 -21.22
C ALA A 114 18.20 7.87 -21.62
N ASP A 115 18.95 8.14 -22.69
CA ASP A 115 19.33 9.50 -23.11
C ASP A 115 19.68 9.54 -24.62
N GLU A 116 20.09 10.71 -25.11
CA GLU A 116 20.52 10.89 -26.51
C GLU A 116 21.79 10.09 -26.86
N ASP A 117 22.69 9.85 -25.90
CA ASP A 117 23.92 9.08 -26.10
C ASP A 117 23.59 7.60 -26.34
N ALA A 118 22.63 7.03 -25.62
CA ALA A 118 22.11 5.68 -25.84
C ALA A 118 21.44 5.54 -27.21
N GLN A 119 20.70 6.57 -27.65
CA GLN A 119 20.13 6.60 -29.00
C GLN A 119 21.20 6.70 -30.09
N ALA A 120 22.21 7.54 -29.90
CA ALA A 120 23.34 7.68 -30.81
C ALA A 120 24.14 6.37 -30.90
N TYR A 121 24.32 5.69 -29.77
CA TYR A 121 24.95 4.38 -29.70
C TYR A 121 24.21 3.35 -30.57
N LEU A 122 22.88 3.23 -30.45
CA LEU A 122 22.12 2.27 -31.26
C LEU A 122 22.14 2.64 -32.75
N ARG A 123 22.07 3.94 -33.09
CA ARG A 123 22.22 4.44 -34.46
C ARG A 123 23.59 4.09 -35.06
N GLU A 124 24.68 4.28 -34.32
CA GLU A 124 26.04 3.91 -34.75
C GLU A 124 26.15 2.42 -35.07
N ARG A 125 25.50 1.56 -34.29
CA ARG A 125 25.52 0.10 -34.51
C ARG A 125 24.79 -0.30 -35.78
N VAL A 126 23.60 0.25 -36.01
CA VAL A 126 22.84 0.00 -37.25
C VAL A 126 23.62 0.50 -38.46
N GLU A 127 24.22 1.69 -38.37
CA GLU A 127 25.06 2.26 -39.42
C GLU A 127 26.29 1.39 -39.70
N ARG A 128 27.00 0.92 -38.67
CA ARG A 128 28.13 0.00 -38.84
C ARG A 128 27.72 -1.31 -39.51
N TYR A 129 26.57 -1.87 -39.14
CA TYR A 129 26.04 -3.05 -39.82
C TYR A 129 25.69 -2.75 -41.28
N LEU A 130 25.24 -1.55 -41.63
CA LEU A 130 24.95 -1.16 -43.01
C LEU A 130 26.22 -0.91 -43.84
N THR A 131 27.19 -0.15 -43.33
CA THR A 131 28.32 0.39 -44.14
C THR A 131 29.70 -0.21 -43.83
N GLY A 132 29.88 -0.90 -42.70
CA GLY A 132 31.18 -1.43 -42.30
C GLY A 132 31.73 -2.56 -43.18
N GLU A 133 33.04 -2.78 -43.14
CA GLU A 133 33.71 -3.81 -43.95
C GLU A 133 33.30 -5.23 -43.53
N LEU A 134 33.15 -6.12 -44.51
CA LEU A 134 32.88 -7.53 -44.26
C LEU A 134 34.12 -8.21 -43.65
N ASN A 135 33.90 -9.13 -42.72
CA ASN A 135 34.98 -9.98 -42.20
C ASN A 135 35.38 -11.09 -43.19
N ASP A 136 36.41 -11.87 -42.84
CA ASP A 136 36.93 -13.00 -43.64
C ASP A 136 35.88 -14.08 -44.00
N ARG A 137 34.70 -14.06 -43.35
CA ARG A 137 33.59 -14.98 -43.60
C ARG A 137 32.44 -14.31 -44.36
N GLU A 138 32.71 -13.18 -45.02
CA GLU A 138 31.75 -12.36 -45.77
C GLU A 138 30.56 -11.87 -44.90
N ARG A 139 30.76 -11.74 -43.58
CA ARG A 139 29.73 -11.25 -42.67
C ARG A 139 29.96 -9.78 -42.33
N PRO A 140 28.90 -8.95 -42.29
CA PRO A 140 29.01 -7.58 -41.82
C PRO A 140 29.39 -7.53 -40.34
N PRO A 141 29.93 -6.39 -39.86
CA PRO A 141 30.13 -6.20 -38.43
C PRO A 141 28.77 -6.23 -37.73
N LEU A 142 28.77 -6.66 -36.47
CA LEU A 142 27.55 -6.76 -35.64
C LEU A 142 26.45 -7.66 -36.25
N TYR A 143 26.82 -8.57 -37.17
CA TYR A 143 25.90 -9.51 -37.81
C TYR A 143 25.03 -10.27 -36.81
N SER A 144 25.60 -10.75 -35.70
CA SER A 144 24.87 -11.49 -34.68
C SER A 144 23.86 -10.66 -33.88
N GLU A 145 23.98 -9.33 -33.89
CA GLU A 145 23.09 -8.43 -33.16
C GLU A 145 22.06 -7.76 -34.07
N MET A 146 22.37 -7.57 -35.36
CA MET A 146 21.48 -6.85 -36.28
C MET A 146 20.68 -7.79 -37.18
N GLU A 147 21.23 -8.94 -37.58
CA GLU A 147 20.51 -9.89 -38.42
C GLU A 147 19.22 -10.43 -37.77
N PRO A 148 19.20 -10.75 -36.45
CA PRO A 148 17.98 -11.20 -35.76
C PRO A 148 16.81 -10.21 -35.82
N ILE A 149 17.08 -8.93 -36.04
CA ILE A 149 16.09 -7.85 -36.06
C ILE A 149 15.47 -7.79 -37.46
N ASP A 150 14.16 -7.96 -37.59
CA ASP A 150 13.43 -7.68 -38.83
C ASP A 150 13.25 -6.17 -39.04
N ASP A 151 12.77 -5.44 -38.02
CA ASP A 151 12.55 -3.99 -38.11
C ASP A 151 12.51 -3.32 -36.74
N PHE A 152 12.50 -1.99 -36.73
CA PHE A 152 12.18 -1.17 -35.56
C PHE A 152 10.87 -0.40 -35.79
N SER A 153 10.02 -0.33 -34.77
CA SER A 153 8.76 0.41 -34.80
C SER A 153 8.59 1.31 -33.57
N PRO A 154 7.80 2.41 -33.69
CA PRO A 154 7.44 3.23 -32.54
C PRO A 154 6.77 2.37 -31.46
N THR A 155 7.15 2.58 -30.20
CA THR A 155 6.56 1.83 -29.08
C THR A 155 5.16 2.30 -28.78
N GLU A 156 4.21 1.37 -28.76
CA GLU A 156 2.84 1.58 -28.29
C GLU A 156 2.65 1.01 -26.89
N LEU A 157 1.59 1.44 -26.19
CA LEU A 157 1.29 0.93 -24.85
C LEU A 157 1.11 -0.61 -24.85
N ALA A 158 0.56 -1.16 -25.92
CA ALA A 158 0.40 -2.61 -26.10
C ALA A 158 1.72 -3.38 -26.18
N ASP A 159 2.83 -2.72 -26.55
CA ASP A 159 4.15 -3.37 -26.58
C ASP A 159 4.76 -3.55 -25.19
N LEU A 160 4.33 -2.71 -24.22
CA LEU A 160 4.72 -2.80 -22.81
C LEU A 160 3.75 -3.65 -21.96
N TRP A 161 2.61 -4.04 -22.54
CA TRP A 161 1.55 -4.77 -21.86
C TRP A 161 1.90 -6.25 -21.69
N ARG A 162 1.79 -6.78 -20.47
CA ARG A 162 2.22 -8.15 -20.14
C ARG A 162 1.15 -9.21 -20.43
N GLU A 163 -0.11 -8.83 -20.36
CA GLU A 163 -1.23 -9.75 -20.54
C GLU A 163 -1.63 -9.87 -22.01
N ASP A 164 -2.75 -10.54 -22.29
CA ASP A 164 -3.32 -10.59 -23.63
C ASP A 164 -3.57 -9.16 -24.13
N PRO A 165 -3.05 -8.76 -25.32
CA PRO A 165 -3.25 -7.42 -25.87
C PRO A 165 -4.73 -7.00 -25.99
N GLY A 166 -5.65 -7.95 -26.16
CA GLY A 166 -7.09 -7.72 -26.19
C GLY A 166 -7.71 -7.35 -24.84
N THR A 167 -6.96 -7.51 -23.74
CA THR A 167 -7.38 -7.17 -22.38
C THR A 167 -6.85 -5.82 -21.90
N LEU A 168 -6.02 -5.14 -22.69
CA LEU A 168 -5.51 -3.81 -22.37
C LEU A 168 -6.69 -2.84 -22.14
N PRO A 169 -6.79 -2.16 -20.98
CA PRO A 169 -7.89 -1.24 -20.68
C PRO A 169 -8.08 -0.20 -21.78
N THR A 170 -9.33 0.04 -22.19
CA THR A 170 -9.68 1.08 -23.16
C THR A 170 -10.02 2.39 -22.46
N ASP A 171 -10.08 3.51 -23.19
CA ASP A 171 -10.50 4.80 -22.61
C ASP A 171 -11.92 4.75 -22.01
N ALA A 172 -12.76 3.81 -22.45
CA ALA A 172 -14.10 3.60 -21.93
C ALA A 172 -14.14 2.88 -20.57
N CYS A 173 -13.05 2.22 -20.15
CA CYS A 173 -13.01 1.43 -18.90
C CYS A 173 -12.97 2.31 -17.64
N GLY A 174 -12.67 3.60 -17.77
CA GLY A 174 -12.40 4.47 -16.62
C GLY A 174 -11.07 4.13 -15.92
N PRO A 175 -10.87 4.64 -14.69
CA PRO A 175 -9.72 4.29 -13.87
C PRO A 175 -9.72 2.80 -13.46
N THR A 176 -8.53 2.19 -13.39
CA THR A 176 -8.34 0.82 -12.90
C THR A 176 -6.96 0.67 -12.24
N TRP A 177 -6.71 -0.48 -11.62
CA TRP A 177 -5.43 -0.80 -10.98
C TRP A 177 -4.42 -1.36 -11.99
N TRP A 178 -3.39 -0.59 -12.28
CA TRP A 178 -2.26 -0.96 -13.12
C TRP A 178 -1.10 -1.43 -12.24
N GLY A 179 -0.41 -2.49 -12.64
CA GLY A 179 0.90 -2.84 -12.12
C GLY A 179 1.96 -2.19 -12.99
N LEU A 180 2.79 -1.33 -12.40
CA LEU A 180 3.95 -0.76 -13.06
C LEU A 180 5.19 -1.54 -12.64
N TRP A 181 5.83 -2.24 -13.57
CA TRP A 181 7.12 -2.90 -13.33
C TRP A 181 8.21 -1.85 -13.50
N CYS A 182 8.82 -1.46 -12.39
CA CYS A 182 9.81 -0.41 -12.31
C CYS A 182 11.19 -1.01 -12.02
N TRP A 183 12.22 -0.68 -12.80
CA TRP A 183 13.59 -1.03 -12.39
C TRP A 183 13.92 -0.39 -11.04
N ASP A 184 14.61 -1.15 -10.19
CA ASP A 184 14.87 -0.78 -8.78
C ASP A 184 15.47 0.63 -8.62
N ASP A 185 16.40 0.98 -9.51
CA ASP A 185 17.10 2.27 -9.54
C ASP A 185 16.19 3.50 -9.80
N PHE A 186 14.97 3.29 -10.32
CA PHE A 186 14.09 4.34 -10.83
C PHE A 186 12.70 4.36 -10.19
N VAL A 187 12.46 3.57 -9.15
CA VAL A 187 11.14 3.44 -8.51
C VAL A 187 10.63 4.78 -7.99
N ASP A 188 11.50 5.59 -7.39
CA ASP A 188 11.15 6.91 -6.85
C ASP A 188 10.79 7.89 -7.98
N ASP A 189 11.53 7.85 -9.09
CA ASP A 189 11.23 8.68 -10.27
C ASP A 189 9.87 8.31 -10.88
N VAL A 190 9.61 7.01 -11.04
CA VAL A 190 8.35 6.51 -11.61
C VAL A 190 7.17 6.87 -10.69
N THR A 191 7.29 6.62 -9.39
CA THR A 191 6.21 6.93 -8.42
C THR A 191 6.01 8.43 -8.26
N GLY A 192 7.08 9.24 -8.34
CA GLY A 192 7.02 10.69 -8.33
C GLY A 192 6.23 11.24 -9.52
N VAL A 193 6.50 10.73 -10.73
CA VAL A 193 5.75 11.11 -11.94
C VAL A 193 4.31 10.62 -11.90
N ALA A 194 4.06 9.39 -11.42
CA ALA A 194 2.70 8.88 -11.25
C ALA A 194 1.86 9.79 -10.33
N ARG A 195 2.41 10.17 -9.16
CA ARG A 195 1.73 11.11 -8.23
C ARG A 195 1.50 12.47 -8.87
N ALA A 196 2.48 12.99 -9.60
CA ALA A 196 2.35 14.29 -10.27
C ALA A 196 1.32 14.29 -11.41
N LEU A 197 1.05 13.14 -12.02
CA LEU A 197 -0.02 12.92 -12.99
C LEU A 197 -1.38 12.61 -12.36
N ASP A 198 -1.56 12.92 -11.06
CA ASP A 198 -2.77 12.65 -10.27
C ASP A 198 -3.18 11.16 -10.26
N MET A 199 -2.20 10.26 -10.42
CA MET A 199 -2.43 8.84 -10.20
C MET A 199 -2.34 8.52 -8.72
N HIS A 200 -3.10 7.52 -8.26
CA HIS A 200 -2.99 7.06 -6.90
C HIS A 200 -2.03 5.87 -6.81
N VAL A 201 -0.83 6.12 -6.31
CA VAL A 201 0.18 5.09 -6.02
C VAL A 201 -0.20 4.37 -4.73
N ALA A 202 -0.31 3.04 -4.77
CA ALA A 202 -0.60 2.25 -3.58
C ALA A 202 0.52 2.40 -2.53
N PRO A 203 0.21 2.26 -1.22
CA PRO A 203 1.24 2.26 -0.19
C PRO A 203 2.28 1.15 -0.41
N GLU A 204 3.51 1.37 0.07
CA GLU A 204 4.66 0.49 -0.21
C GLU A 204 4.50 -0.96 0.29
N ASP A 205 3.63 -1.21 1.26
CA ASP A 205 3.33 -2.57 1.74
C ASP A 205 2.56 -3.40 0.69
N ARG A 206 1.90 -2.77 -0.28
CA ARG A 206 1.28 -3.44 -1.43
C ARG A 206 2.24 -3.66 -2.60
N TRP A 207 3.49 -3.22 -2.51
CA TRP A 207 4.46 -3.39 -3.59
C TRP A 207 5.05 -4.80 -3.56
N SER A 208 5.32 -5.36 -4.73
CA SER A 208 6.05 -6.63 -4.87
C SER A 208 7.49 -6.37 -5.29
N THR A 209 8.45 -6.99 -4.61
CA THR A 209 9.88 -6.78 -4.84
C THR A 209 10.53 -8.02 -5.46
N PHE A 210 11.15 -7.84 -6.63
CA PHE A 210 11.95 -8.83 -7.35
C PHE A 210 13.41 -8.34 -7.47
N PRO A 211 14.38 -9.19 -7.85
CA PRO A 211 15.80 -8.83 -7.82
C PRO A 211 16.19 -7.52 -8.55
N ASP A 212 15.60 -7.25 -9.71
CA ASP A 212 15.94 -6.08 -10.54
C ASP A 212 14.75 -5.12 -10.76
N VAL A 213 13.57 -5.49 -10.26
CA VAL A 213 12.30 -4.80 -10.57
C VAL A 213 11.38 -4.80 -9.35
N ARG A 214 10.70 -3.68 -9.12
CA ARG A 214 9.56 -3.58 -8.20
C ARG A 214 8.27 -3.41 -8.98
N VAL A 215 7.22 -4.09 -8.54
CA VAL A 215 5.87 -3.92 -9.10
C VAL A 215 5.11 -2.97 -8.20
N VAL A 216 4.75 -1.82 -8.74
CA VAL A 216 4.06 -0.74 -8.04
C VAL A 216 2.61 -0.70 -8.53
N PRO A 217 1.63 -1.05 -7.69
CA PRO A 217 0.22 -0.87 -8.03
C PRO A 217 -0.13 0.62 -8.07
N VAL A 218 -0.76 1.05 -9.16
CA VAL A 218 -1.19 2.44 -9.39
C VAL A 218 -2.60 2.45 -9.94
N HIS A 219 -3.50 3.16 -9.26
CA HIS A 219 -4.85 3.38 -9.74
C HIS A 219 -4.88 4.60 -10.68
N ALA A 220 -5.15 4.34 -11.96
CA ALA A 220 -5.02 5.34 -13.02
C ALA A 220 -5.94 5.03 -14.22
N THR A 221 -6.21 6.06 -15.02
CA THR A 221 -6.82 5.91 -16.35
C THR A 221 -5.80 5.47 -17.40
N ARG A 222 -6.26 4.88 -18.51
CA ARG A 222 -5.40 4.59 -19.67
C ARG A 222 -4.64 5.84 -20.14
N ALA A 223 -5.31 7.00 -20.18
CA ALA A 223 -4.70 8.26 -20.61
C ALA A 223 -3.53 8.70 -19.70
N GLN A 224 -3.65 8.52 -18.39
CA GLN A 224 -2.58 8.79 -17.43
C GLN A 224 -1.37 7.87 -17.65
N VAL A 225 -1.59 6.56 -17.83
CA VAL A 225 -0.51 5.61 -18.12
C VAL A 225 0.13 5.88 -19.48
N GLN A 226 -0.67 6.23 -20.49
CA GLN A 226 -0.17 6.68 -21.79
C GLN A 226 0.73 7.92 -21.66
N ALA A 227 0.37 8.88 -20.80
CA ALA A 227 1.20 10.06 -20.56
C ALA A 227 2.59 9.71 -20.01
N MET A 228 2.74 8.62 -19.22
CA MET A 228 4.06 8.16 -18.77
C MET A 228 4.92 7.65 -19.94
N LEU A 229 4.32 6.93 -20.89
CA LEU A 229 5.02 6.51 -22.11
C LEU A 229 5.40 7.72 -22.97
N ASP A 230 4.50 8.69 -23.12
CA ASP A 230 4.73 9.90 -23.93
C ASP A 230 5.79 10.83 -23.31
N LEU A 231 5.92 10.82 -21.98
CA LEU A 231 7.02 11.44 -21.24
C LEU A 231 8.36 10.71 -21.43
N ASN A 232 8.36 9.54 -22.07
CA ASN A 232 9.48 8.59 -22.10
C ASN A 232 9.98 8.28 -20.68
N GLN A 233 9.06 8.02 -19.75
CA GLN A 233 9.40 7.85 -18.34
C GLN A 233 10.45 6.75 -18.13
N LEU A 234 11.62 7.19 -17.68
CA LEU A 234 12.73 6.32 -17.32
C LEU A 234 12.30 5.40 -16.17
N GLY A 235 12.66 4.13 -16.22
CA GLY A 235 12.32 3.18 -15.14
C GLY A 235 11.17 2.24 -15.44
N LEU A 236 10.25 2.61 -16.35
CA LEU A 236 9.06 1.82 -16.65
C LEU A 236 9.40 0.66 -17.59
N ALA A 237 9.59 -0.53 -17.03
CA ALA A 237 9.99 -1.72 -17.78
C ALA A 237 8.80 -2.38 -18.48
N GLU A 238 7.74 -2.69 -17.71
CA GLU A 238 6.55 -3.37 -18.20
C GLU A 238 5.31 -2.82 -17.49
N ILE A 239 4.14 -3.06 -18.07
CA ILE A 239 2.85 -2.61 -17.55
C ILE A 239 1.88 -3.79 -17.59
N GLY A 240 1.10 -3.97 -16.54
CA GLY A 240 0.05 -4.98 -16.50
C GLY A 240 -1.08 -4.59 -15.57
N TYR A 241 -1.93 -5.55 -15.23
CA TYR A 241 -2.84 -5.42 -14.10
C TYR A 241 -2.09 -5.58 -12.79
N ALA A 242 -2.48 -4.82 -11.77
CA ALA A 242 -2.11 -5.17 -10.40
C ALA A 242 -3.05 -6.30 -9.95
N THR A 243 -2.55 -7.54 -10.02
CA THR A 243 -3.28 -8.75 -9.63
C THR A 243 -2.97 -9.13 -8.19
N ASP A 244 -3.22 -8.23 -7.25
CA ASP A 244 -3.05 -8.45 -5.81
C ASP A 244 -4.36 -8.86 -5.14
N ASP A 245 -5.03 -9.90 -5.67
CA ASP A 245 -6.29 -10.40 -5.10
C ASP A 245 -6.05 -11.09 -3.75
N PRO A 246 -6.47 -10.47 -2.64
CA PRO A 246 -6.23 -11.02 -1.31
C PRO A 246 -7.02 -12.31 -1.06
N THR A 247 -8.07 -12.57 -1.84
CA THR A 247 -8.95 -13.73 -1.66
C THR A 247 -8.21 -15.03 -1.93
N ILE A 248 -7.24 -15.03 -2.83
CA ILE A 248 -6.40 -16.20 -3.13
C ILE A 248 -5.77 -16.71 -1.83
N LEU A 249 -5.23 -15.82 -0.99
CA LEU A 249 -4.56 -16.17 0.27
C LEU A 249 -5.52 -16.79 1.28
N ILE A 250 -6.77 -16.34 1.30
CA ILE A 250 -7.80 -16.81 2.23
C ILE A 250 -8.40 -18.15 1.78
N ASP A 251 -8.54 -18.36 0.47
CA ASP A 251 -9.07 -19.58 -0.12
C ASP A 251 -8.05 -20.74 -0.12
N LEU A 252 -6.77 -20.47 0.17
CA LEU A 252 -5.75 -21.51 0.30
C LEU A 252 -6.09 -22.51 1.42
N PRO A 253 -5.80 -23.81 1.22
CA PRO A 253 -5.85 -24.79 2.30
C PRO A 253 -4.96 -24.36 3.47
N GLY A 254 -5.37 -24.69 4.70
CA GLY A 254 -4.64 -24.26 5.90
C GLY A 254 -3.15 -24.60 5.90
N GLN A 255 -2.76 -25.78 5.41
CA GLN A 255 -1.36 -26.16 5.31
C GLN A 255 -0.55 -25.25 4.36
N GLU A 256 -1.18 -24.74 3.30
CA GLU A 256 -0.53 -23.82 2.36
C GLU A 256 -0.43 -22.41 2.97
N GLN A 257 -1.46 -21.94 3.68
CA GLN A 257 -1.38 -20.70 4.46
C GLN A 257 -0.27 -20.77 5.52
N ASP A 258 -0.22 -21.87 6.28
CA ASP A 258 0.81 -22.11 7.29
C ASP A 258 2.21 -22.06 6.66
N GLY A 259 2.39 -22.69 5.49
CA GLY A 259 3.64 -22.67 4.75
C GLY A 259 4.06 -21.27 4.30
N LEU A 260 3.12 -20.44 3.82
CA LEU A 260 3.40 -19.05 3.45
C LEU A 260 3.75 -18.19 4.66
N VAL A 261 3.04 -18.38 5.77
CA VAL A 261 3.27 -17.68 7.04
C VAL A 261 4.63 -18.04 7.63
N GLU A 262 5.01 -19.31 7.62
CA GLU A 262 6.31 -19.79 8.07
C GLU A 262 7.46 -19.28 7.18
N ASP A 263 7.29 -19.30 5.86
CA ASP A 263 8.26 -18.76 4.92
C ASP A 263 8.49 -17.25 5.14
N LEU A 264 7.41 -16.47 5.25
CA LEU A 264 7.50 -15.04 5.56
C LEU A 264 8.18 -14.80 6.91
N ALA A 265 7.80 -15.55 7.95
CA ALA A 265 8.41 -15.44 9.27
C ALA A 265 9.93 -15.75 9.23
N GLY A 266 10.36 -16.69 8.39
CA GLY A 266 11.76 -17.04 8.17
C GLY A 266 12.58 -15.97 7.43
N ARG A 267 11.92 -15.08 6.69
CA ARG A 267 12.55 -13.98 5.93
C ARG A 267 12.52 -12.63 6.66
N ILE A 268 11.82 -12.52 7.78
CA ILE A 268 11.77 -11.29 8.58
C ILE A 268 13.03 -11.19 9.43
N GLN A 269 13.74 -10.07 9.30
CA GLN A 269 14.67 -9.59 10.29
C GLN A 269 13.89 -9.00 11.47
N TRP A 270 13.81 -9.78 12.55
CA TRP A 270 13.08 -9.43 13.76
C TRP A 270 13.79 -8.35 14.59
N PRO A 271 13.03 -7.47 15.28
CA PRO A 271 13.60 -6.39 16.07
C PRO A 271 14.29 -6.90 17.34
N GLY A 272 15.23 -6.10 17.85
CA GLY A 272 15.80 -6.28 19.18
C GLY A 272 14.79 -6.05 20.31
N ALA A 273 15.25 -6.13 21.56
CA ALA A 273 14.41 -5.83 22.74
C ALA A 273 14.24 -4.32 22.97
N ASP A 274 15.27 -3.54 22.67
CA ASP A 274 15.35 -2.11 22.97
C ASP A 274 14.85 -1.26 21.79
N VAL A 275 13.63 -1.52 21.35
CA VAL A 275 12.95 -0.76 20.29
C VAL A 275 11.58 -0.28 20.77
N PRO A 276 10.96 0.72 20.10
CA PRO A 276 9.59 1.13 20.41
C PRO A 276 8.58 -0.02 20.30
N ALA A 277 7.48 0.09 21.03
CA ALA A 277 6.37 -0.84 20.92
C ALA A 277 5.03 -0.16 20.62
N ILE A 278 4.12 -0.94 20.07
CA ILE A 278 2.70 -0.60 19.98
C ILE A 278 1.97 -1.38 21.07
N CYS A 279 1.32 -0.66 21.98
CA CYS A 279 0.54 -1.26 23.06
C CYS A 279 -0.93 -1.35 22.65
N LEU A 280 -1.39 -2.56 22.33
CA LEU A 280 -2.75 -2.86 21.89
C LEU A 280 -3.68 -3.01 23.10
N LEU A 281 -4.74 -2.22 23.15
CA LEU A 281 -5.81 -2.33 24.15
C LEU A 281 -7.05 -2.95 23.51
N ASP A 282 -7.19 -4.28 23.63
CA ASP A 282 -8.18 -5.05 22.85
C ASP A 282 -8.64 -6.36 23.53
N THR A 283 -8.99 -7.40 22.76
CA THR A 283 -9.49 -8.72 23.17
C THR A 283 -8.41 -9.72 23.60
N GLY A 284 -7.14 -9.32 23.53
CA GLY A 284 -5.96 -10.19 23.66
C GLY A 284 -5.38 -10.56 22.30
N VAL A 285 -4.29 -11.33 22.28
CA VAL A 285 -3.59 -11.71 21.03
C VAL A 285 -3.21 -13.18 21.09
N ASN A 286 -3.43 -13.93 19.99
CA ASN A 286 -2.77 -15.22 19.85
C ASN A 286 -1.26 -15.04 19.62
N ARG A 287 -0.51 -15.00 20.72
CA ARG A 287 0.96 -14.84 20.69
C ARG A 287 1.68 -15.97 19.93
N ALA A 288 1.08 -17.16 19.84
CA ALA A 288 1.72 -18.31 19.20
C ALA A 288 1.75 -18.23 17.67
N HIS A 289 1.11 -17.22 17.07
CA HIS A 289 1.14 -17.01 15.63
C HIS A 289 2.57 -16.71 15.15
N PRO A 290 3.12 -17.37 14.11
CA PRO A 290 4.53 -17.21 13.71
C PRO A 290 4.94 -15.77 13.36
N LEU A 291 4.02 -14.98 12.80
CA LEU A 291 4.24 -13.57 12.49
C LEU A 291 4.13 -12.62 13.71
N ILE A 292 3.78 -13.12 14.89
CA ILE A 292 3.61 -12.31 16.12
C ILE A 292 4.59 -12.74 17.21
N GLU A 293 4.79 -14.04 17.39
CA GLU A 293 5.55 -14.68 18.46
C GLU A 293 6.91 -14.00 18.73
N PRO A 294 7.73 -13.66 17.72
CA PRO A 294 9.05 -13.07 17.96
C PRO A 294 8.98 -11.59 18.40
N ALA A 295 7.89 -10.89 18.08
CA ALA A 295 7.69 -9.47 18.36
C ALA A 295 6.85 -9.18 19.61
N LEU A 296 6.15 -10.18 20.16
CA LEU A 296 5.35 -10.10 21.40
C LEU A 296 5.83 -11.12 22.42
N THR A 297 6.48 -10.65 23.50
CA THR A 297 6.93 -11.54 24.58
C THR A 297 5.75 -11.99 25.45
N SER A 298 5.90 -13.08 26.19
CA SER A 298 4.87 -13.54 27.14
C SER A 298 4.54 -12.49 28.21
N ASP A 299 5.54 -11.73 28.62
CA ASP A 299 5.41 -10.76 29.71
C ASP A 299 4.79 -9.44 29.22
N ASP A 300 4.88 -9.18 27.92
CA ASP A 300 4.25 -8.03 27.25
C ASP A 300 2.79 -8.34 26.85
N ALA A 301 2.31 -9.58 27.06
CA ALA A 301 0.93 -10.00 26.82
C ALA A 301 0.19 -10.17 28.16
N GLN A 302 -0.59 -9.17 28.55
CA GLN A 302 -1.24 -9.06 29.86
C GLN A 302 -2.76 -8.89 29.74
N ALA A 303 -3.46 -8.95 30.87
CA ALA A 303 -4.89 -8.69 30.98
C ALA A 303 -5.20 -7.87 32.23
N ILE A 304 -6.25 -7.03 32.16
CA ILE A 304 -6.72 -6.25 33.30
C ILE A 304 -7.23 -7.15 34.43
N ASP A 305 -7.81 -8.27 34.05
CA ASP A 305 -8.22 -9.34 34.95
C ASP A 305 -7.40 -10.58 34.60
N LEU A 306 -6.66 -11.07 35.59
CA LEU A 306 -5.74 -12.20 35.43
C LEU A 306 -6.48 -13.49 35.02
N ASP A 307 -7.76 -13.63 35.39
CA ASP A 307 -8.55 -14.82 35.08
C ASP A 307 -8.93 -14.90 33.60
N TRP A 308 -8.79 -13.80 32.83
CA TRP A 308 -9.16 -13.77 31.41
C TRP A 308 -8.10 -14.37 30.48
N GLY A 309 -6.86 -14.54 30.96
CA GLY A 309 -5.71 -14.85 30.09
C GLY A 309 -5.39 -13.73 29.10
N SER A 310 -4.28 -13.85 28.38
CA SER A 310 -3.83 -12.86 27.38
C SER A 310 -4.22 -13.21 25.94
N ASP A 311 -4.80 -14.38 25.72
CA ASP A 311 -5.20 -14.85 24.40
C ASP A 311 -6.39 -14.06 23.86
N ASP A 312 -6.43 -13.94 22.52
CA ASP A 312 -7.56 -13.34 21.83
C ASP A 312 -8.78 -14.24 21.98
N HIS A 313 -9.76 -13.81 22.77
CA HIS A 313 -10.96 -14.61 23.03
C HIS A 313 -12.04 -14.44 21.96
N HIS A 314 -11.99 -13.35 21.18
CA HIS A 314 -13.05 -13.03 20.21
C HIS A 314 -13.07 -14.06 19.06
N ARG A 315 -14.24 -14.35 18.50
CA ARG A 315 -14.38 -15.20 17.30
C ARG A 315 -15.01 -14.35 16.19
N PRO A 316 -14.38 -14.22 15.01
CA PRO A 316 -13.24 -14.99 14.50
C PRO A 316 -11.86 -14.58 15.08
N GLY A 317 -11.77 -13.41 15.70
CA GLY A 317 -10.55 -12.81 16.24
C GLY A 317 -10.67 -11.30 16.07
N HIS A 318 -10.02 -10.53 16.93
CA HIS A 318 -10.00 -9.06 16.78
C HIS A 318 -8.62 -8.51 17.14
N GLY A 319 -8.13 -8.75 18.35
CA GLY A 319 -6.80 -8.32 18.75
C GLY A 319 -5.67 -9.01 17.97
N THR A 320 -5.82 -10.28 17.55
CA THR A 320 -4.81 -10.97 16.73
C THR A 320 -4.64 -10.36 15.35
N PRO A 321 -5.67 -10.20 14.50
CA PRO A 321 -5.51 -9.52 13.22
C PRO A 321 -5.14 -8.03 13.39
N MET A 322 -5.56 -7.38 14.48
CA MET A 322 -5.09 -6.02 14.78
C MET A 322 -3.57 -5.98 15.04
N ALA A 323 -3.03 -6.98 15.75
CA ALA A 323 -1.59 -7.16 15.97
C ALA A 323 -0.83 -7.42 14.66
N GLY A 324 -1.39 -8.24 13.76
CA GLY A 324 -0.81 -8.48 12.44
C GLY A 324 -0.63 -7.19 11.63
N LEU A 325 -1.67 -6.36 11.53
CA LEU A 325 -1.57 -5.08 10.81
C LEU A 325 -0.67 -4.07 11.53
N ALA A 326 -0.67 -4.04 12.87
CA ALA A 326 0.19 -3.15 13.64
C ALA A 326 1.70 -3.47 13.45
N LEU A 327 2.04 -4.73 13.18
CA LEU A 327 3.40 -5.14 12.85
C LEU A 327 3.71 -4.97 11.36
N HIS A 328 2.89 -5.57 10.50
CA HIS A 328 3.28 -5.86 9.12
C HIS A 328 2.60 -4.98 8.07
N GLY A 329 1.50 -4.32 8.40
CA GLY A 329 0.61 -3.72 7.39
C GLY A 329 -0.24 -4.79 6.70
N ASP A 330 -0.80 -4.50 5.51
CA ASP A 330 -1.54 -5.50 4.74
C ASP A 330 -0.60 -6.63 4.30
N LEU A 331 -0.90 -7.87 4.70
CA LEU A 331 -0.05 -9.03 4.39
C LEU A 331 -0.12 -9.48 2.92
N THR A 332 -1.02 -8.90 2.11
CA THR A 332 -1.17 -9.26 0.69
C THR A 332 0.15 -9.13 -0.08
N GLY A 333 0.83 -7.98 0.02
CA GLY A 333 2.13 -7.77 -0.62
C GLY A 333 3.26 -8.61 -0.01
N PRO A 334 3.42 -8.63 1.34
CA PRO A 334 4.41 -9.47 2.02
C PRO A 334 4.40 -10.95 1.68
N LEU A 335 3.22 -11.50 1.40
CA LEU A 335 3.04 -12.90 1.03
C LEU A 335 3.18 -13.16 -0.47
N ALA A 336 3.20 -12.11 -1.31
CA ALA A 336 3.28 -12.22 -2.76
C ALA A 336 4.72 -12.34 -3.31
N ASP A 337 5.74 -12.06 -2.50
CA ASP A 337 7.15 -12.11 -2.92
C ASP A 337 8.08 -12.78 -1.90
N ALA A 338 9.32 -13.04 -2.33
CA ALA A 338 10.38 -13.67 -1.55
C ALA A 338 11.37 -12.66 -0.92
N SER A 339 11.02 -11.37 -0.87
CA SER A 339 11.93 -10.33 -0.37
C SER A 339 12.18 -10.46 1.14
N ALA A 340 13.38 -10.10 1.59
CA ALA A 340 13.65 -9.98 3.02
C ALA A 340 13.01 -8.71 3.57
N ARG A 341 12.46 -8.78 4.79
CA ARG A 341 11.74 -7.66 5.40
C ARG A 341 12.31 -7.34 6.77
N THR A 342 12.40 -6.06 7.11
CA THR A 342 12.88 -5.63 8.43
C THR A 342 11.73 -5.10 9.25
N LEU A 343 11.51 -5.70 10.42
CA LEU A 343 10.58 -5.20 11.42
C LEU A 343 11.38 -4.46 12.49
N ALA A 344 11.00 -3.21 12.79
CA ALA A 344 11.79 -2.32 13.63
C ALA A 344 11.14 -1.98 14.99
N HIS A 345 9.94 -2.48 15.25
CA HIS A 345 9.17 -2.24 16.47
C HIS A 345 8.50 -3.52 16.97
N ARG A 346 8.11 -3.53 18.26
CA ARG A 346 7.49 -4.67 18.94
C ARG A 346 6.01 -4.42 19.26
N LEU A 347 5.36 -5.41 19.85
CA LEU A 347 4.03 -5.27 20.45
C LEU A 347 4.08 -5.38 21.98
N GLU A 348 3.13 -4.70 22.59
CA GLU A 348 2.57 -5.00 23.91
C GLU A 348 1.07 -5.24 23.70
N SER A 349 0.44 -6.11 24.49
CA SER A 349 -0.99 -6.38 24.40
C SER A 349 -1.58 -6.42 25.80
N ILE A 350 -2.58 -5.57 26.05
CA ILE A 350 -3.35 -5.57 27.29
C ILE A 350 -4.80 -5.85 26.97
N LYS A 351 -5.29 -7.00 27.42
CA LYS A 351 -6.69 -7.38 27.30
C LYS A 351 -7.56 -6.53 28.23
N ILE A 352 -8.36 -5.64 27.64
CA ILE A 352 -9.28 -4.75 28.36
C ILE A 352 -10.75 -5.15 28.21
N LEU A 353 -11.04 -5.96 27.18
CA LEU A 353 -12.37 -6.50 26.92
C LEU A 353 -12.55 -7.87 27.58
N PRO A 354 -13.61 -8.06 28.39
CA PRO A 354 -13.84 -9.33 29.07
C PRO A 354 -14.28 -10.43 28.09
N PRO A 355 -13.87 -11.70 28.31
CA PRO A 355 -14.34 -12.84 27.51
C PRO A 355 -15.85 -13.03 27.49
N THR A 356 -16.53 -12.62 28.56
CA THR A 356 -17.99 -12.55 28.63
C THR A 356 -18.39 -11.09 28.50
N PRO A 357 -19.22 -10.71 27.52
CA PRO A 357 -19.68 -9.34 27.37
C PRO A 357 -20.28 -8.79 28.67
N ARG A 358 -19.96 -7.54 28.97
CA ARG A 358 -20.56 -6.82 30.11
C ARG A 358 -22.04 -6.61 29.85
N SER A 359 -22.84 -6.58 30.92
CA SER A 359 -24.24 -6.16 30.81
C SER A 359 -24.33 -4.66 30.55
N ASP A 360 -25.42 -4.21 29.94
CA ASP A 360 -25.66 -2.80 29.64
C ASP A 360 -25.69 -1.91 30.90
N ASP A 361 -25.99 -2.49 32.07
CA ASP A 361 -26.02 -1.83 33.38
C ASP A 361 -24.72 -1.97 34.18
N ASP A 362 -23.65 -2.52 33.60
CA ASP A 362 -22.36 -2.68 34.28
C ASP A 362 -21.78 -1.30 34.67
N PRO A 363 -21.51 -1.04 35.97
CA PRO A 363 -20.93 0.22 36.42
C PRO A 363 -19.45 0.40 36.05
N ALA A 364 -18.83 -0.59 35.39
CA ALA A 364 -17.43 -0.58 35.00
C ALA A 364 -17.06 0.70 34.22
N ASN A 365 -16.03 1.38 34.71
CA ASN A 365 -15.57 2.62 34.13
C ASN A 365 -14.40 2.35 33.17
N TYR A 366 -14.69 2.33 31.86
CA TYR A 366 -13.66 2.14 30.82
C TYR A 366 -12.53 3.18 30.89
N GLY A 367 -12.77 4.38 31.43
CA GLY A 367 -11.68 5.33 31.72
C GLY A 367 -10.70 4.82 32.77
N ALA A 368 -11.17 4.17 33.84
CA ALA A 368 -10.31 3.56 34.85
C ALA A 368 -9.61 2.30 34.32
N ILE A 369 -10.31 1.48 33.54
CA ILE A 369 -9.73 0.30 32.87
C ILE A 369 -8.60 0.71 31.93
N THR A 370 -8.82 1.75 31.12
CA THR A 370 -7.81 2.27 30.19
C THR A 370 -6.57 2.77 30.94
N LYS A 371 -6.74 3.55 32.01
CA LYS A 371 -5.60 4.00 32.85
C LYS A 371 -4.83 2.83 33.46
N ALA A 372 -5.54 1.85 34.00
CA ALA A 372 -4.91 0.65 34.55
C ALA A 372 -4.17 -0.14 33.48
N ALA A 373 -4.70 -0.21 32.26
CA ALA A 373 -4.08 -0.94 31.16
C ALA A 373 -2.77 -0.29 30.73
N VAL A 374 -2.77 1.04 30.59
CA VAL A 374 -1.56 1.80 30.34
C VAL A 374 -0.57 1.56 31.48
N ALA A 375 -0.97 1.76 32.73
CA ALA A 375 -0.10 1.57 33.89
C ALA A 375 0.53 0.16 33.97
N LEU A 376 -0.19 -0.91 33.57
CA LEU A 376 0.34 -2.26 33.49
C LEU A 376 1.49 -2.39 32.47
N ALA A 377 1.32 -1.78 31.29
CA ALA A 377 2.38 -1.75 30.27
C ALA A 377 3.61 -0.96 30.76
N GLU A 378 3.40 0.22 31.37
CA GLU A 378 4.50 1.06 31.86
C GLU A 378 5.22 0.45 33.05
N ALA A 379 4.50 -0.19 33.97
CA ALA A 379 5.11 -0.91 35.08
C ALA A 379 6.01 -2.05 34.61
N ARG A 380 5.66 -2.68 33.47
CA ARG A 380 6.44 -3.77 32.89
C ARG A 380 7.68 -3.26 32.15
N ASN A 381 7.54 -2.24 31.32
CA ASN A 381 8.64 -1.69 30.52
C ASN A 381 8.73 -0.17 30.66
N PRO A 382 9.19 0.39 31.79
CA PRO A 382 9.09 1.83 32.09
C PRO A 382 9.68 2.74 31.02
N ASP A 383 10.88 2.40 30.53
CA ASP A 383 11.67 3.24 29.62
C ASP A 383 11.35 3.00 28.13
N ARG A 384 10.43 2.08 27.80
CA ARG A 384 10.12 1.75 26.41
C ARG A 384 9.25 2.84 25.77
N PRO A 385 9.67 3.47 24.66
CA PRO A 385 8.79 4.35 23.89
C PRO A 385 7.59 3.55 23.36
N ARG A 386 6.37 4.03 23.60
CA ARG A 386 5.16 3.30 23.24
C ARG A 386 4.10 4.18 22.57
N THR A 387 3.48 3.63 21.53
CA THR A 387 2.23 4.14 20.96
C THR A 387 1.09 3.28 21.51
N ILE A 388 0.12 3.91 22.18
CA ILE A 388 -1.08 3.21 22.66
C ILE A 388 -2.08 3.16 21.52
N CYS A 389 -2.58 1.97 21.22
CA CYS A 389 -3.48 1.71 20.11
C CYS A 389 -4.77 1.08 20.64
N SER A 390 -5.91 1.73 20.40
CA SER A 390 -7.22 1.17 20.77
C SER A 390 -8.26 1.42 19.69
N ALA A 391 -8.91 0.33 19.27
CA ALA A 391 -10.07 0.39 18.38
C ALA A 391 -11.39 0.14 19.13
N VAL A 392 -11.36 0.15 20.46
CA VAL A 392 -12.54 -0.09 21.29
C VAL A 392 -13.32 1.22 21.45
N THR A 393 -14.61 1.16 21.18
CA THR A 393 -15.57 2.26 21.36
C THR A 393 -16.83 1.78 22.09
N ASN A 394 -17.65 2.72 22.54
CA ASN A 394 -18.98 2.49 23.10
C ASN A 394 -20.03 2.92 22.08
N ASP A 395 -20.61 1.95 21.38
CA ASP A 395 -21.63 2.13 20.35
C ASP A 395 -22.96 2.70 20.89
N GLY A 396 -23.24 2.49 22.18
CA GLY A 396 -24.36 3.10 22.90
C GLY A 396 -24.17 4.58 23.25
N ARG A 397 -23.00 5.18 22.99
CA ARG A 397 -22.69 6.54 23.43
C ARG A 397 -21.98 7.39 22.37
N ARG A 398 -22.65 8.47 21.96
CA ARG A 398 -22.09 9.49 21.05
C ARG A 398 -20.89 10.22 21.68
N GLY A 399 -19.91 10.54 20.84
CA GLY A 399 -18.75 11.38 21.16
C GLY A 399 -19.01 12.88 21.08
N ASP A 400 -20.27 13.34 21.09
CA ASP A 400 -20.63 14.76 20.98
C ASP A 400 -20.30 15.59 22.24
N ARG A 401 -19.88 14.92 23.32
CA ARG A 401 -19.56 15.54 24.62
C ARG A 401 -18.45 14.78 25.35
N PRO A 402 -17.66 15.46 26.21
CA PRO A 402 -16.67 14.78 27.05
C PRO A 402 -17.31 13.71 27.94
N THR A 403 -16.61 12.59 28.11
CA THR A 403 -16.98 11.50 29.03
C THR A 403 -15.84 11.25 30.01
N ARG A 404 -16.10 10.39 31.01
CA ARG A 404 -15.03 9.91 31.89
C ARG A 404 -13.97 9.12 31.12
N TRP A 405 -14.35 8.46 30.04
CA TRP A 405 -13.42 7.69 29.23
C TRP A 405 -12.57 8.59 28.35
N SER A 406 -13.18 9.52 27.60
CA SER A 406 -12.43 10.49 26.81
C SER A 406 -11.52 11.37 27.67
N ALA A 407 -11.99 11.80 28.85
CA ALA A 407 -11.18 12.56 29.80
C ALA A 407 -10.01 11.73 30.35
N ALA A 408 -10.19 10.43 30.61
CA ALA A 408 -9.10 9.56 31.01
C ALA A 408 -8.02 9.45 29.93
N ILE A 409 -8.42 9.33 28.66
CA ILE A 409 -7.48 9.35 27.53
C ILE A 409 -6.76 10.69 27.43
N ASP A 410 -7.47 11.81 27.61
CA ASP A 410 -6.85 13.14 27.61
C ASP A 410 -5.83 13.32 28.74
N GLU A 411 -6.11 12.78 29.93
CA GLU A 411 -5.20 12.80 31.06
C GLU A 411 -3.94 11.96 30.79
N ILE A 412 -4.11 10.74 30.27
CA ILE A 412 -3.00 9.84 29.87
C ILE A 412 -2.12 10.52 28.81
N ALA A 413 -2.73 11.06 27.76
CA ALA A 413 -1.99 11.63 26.63
C ALA A 413 -1.22 12.91 27.01
N SER A 414 -1.82 13.77 27.85
CA SER A 414 -1.19 15.01 28.32
C SER A 414 -0.17 14.82 29.45
N GLY A 415 -0.18 13.66 30.12
CA GLY A 415 0.73 13.34 31.23
C GLY A 415 0.37 14.05 32.54
N VAL A 416 -0.84 14.60 32.67
CA VAL A 416 -1.30 15.26 33.92
C VAL A 416 -1.54 14.29 35.07
N ASP A 417 -1.42 12.98 34.81
CA ASP A 417 -1.43 11.91 35.80
C ASP A 417 -0.10 11.75 36.56
N ALA A 418 0.93 12.53 36.21
CA ALA A 418 2.23 12.50 36.88
C ALA A 418 2.17 12.91 38.35
N ALA A 419 3.03 12.31 39.18
CA ALA A 419 3.21 12.74 40.56
C ALA A 419 3.85 14.13 40.64
N GLU A 420 3.56 14.86 41.73
CA GLU A 420 4.17 16.18 41.96
C GLU A 420 5.70 16.09 41.97
N GLY A 421 6.36 16.82 41.06
CA GLY A 421 7.81 16.87 40.95
C GLY A 421 8.41 15.94 39.89
N GLU A 422 7.59 15.12 39.21
CA GLU A 422 8.01 14.29 38.07
C GLU A 422 7.77 15.02 36.74
N GLU A 423 8.57 14.68 35.72
CA GLU A 423 8.30 15.14 34.36
C GLU A 423 7.08 14.38 33.81
N PRO A 424 6.04 15.07 33.32
CA PRO A 424 4.81 14.41 32.93
C PRO A 424 5.03 13.46 31.74
N PRO A 425 4.74 12.15 31.89
CA PRO A 425 4.90 11.19 30.82
C PRO A 425 3.81 11.42 29.77
N ARG A 426 4.16 12.14 28.71
CA ARG A 426 3.28 12.32 27.55
C ARG A 426 3.19 11.01 26.78
N ARG A 427 2.02 10.70 26.23
CA ARG A 427 1.77 9.42 25.55
C ARG A 427 1.03 9.67 24.25
N LEU A 428 1.43 8.95 23.19
CA LEU A 428 0.69 8.96 21.94
C LEU A 428 -0.42 7.93 22.02
N PHE A 429 -1.67 8.39 21.94
CA PHE A 429 -2.84 7.54 21.92
C PHE A 429 -3.49 7.61 20.55
N VAL A 430 -3.63 6.47 19.87
CA VAL A 430 -4.27 6.33 18.57
C VAL A 430 -5.60 5.61 18.79
N GLN A 431 -6.70 6.25 18.42
CA GLN A 431 -8.06 5.84 18.77
C GLN A 431 -8.95 5.73 17.54
N ALA A 432 -9.71 4.64 17.38
CA ALA A 432 -10.72 4.55 16.33
C ALA A 432 -11.91 5.50 16.61
N ILE A 433 -12.52 6.03 15.55
CA ILE A 433 -13.75 6.85 15.66
C ILE A 433 -15.03 6.03 15.92
N GLY A 434 -15.00 4.72 15.64
CA GLY A 434 -16.13 3.81 15.70
C GLY A 434 -16.66 3.41 14.32
N ASN A 435 -17.42 2.32 14.28
CA ASN A 435 -17.91 1.70 13.04
C ASN A 435 -19.41 1.88 12.85
N ILE A 436 -19.84 2.13 11.62
CA ILE A 436 -21.24 2.03 11.21
C ILE A 436 -21.62 0.55 11.25
N SER A 437 -22.55 0.18 12.13
CA SER A 437 -23.03 -1.19 12.31
C SER A 437 -23.56 -1.78 11.00
N HIS A 438 -23.51 -3.11 10.88
CA HIS A 438 -24.02 -3.81 9.73
C HIS A 438 -25.54 -3.58 9.55
N SER A 439 -25.96 -3.37 8.30
CA SER A 439 -27.35 -3.34 7.88
C SER A 439 -27.42 -3.96 6.48
N ASN A 440 -28.43 -4.79 6.23
CA ASN A 440 -28.66 -5.34 4.89
C ASN A 440 -29.13 -4.26 3.90
N ASP A 441 -29.75 -3.18 4.40
CA ASP A 441 -30.23 -2.07 3.57
C ASP A 441 -29.16 -0.99 3.47
N TRP A 442 -28.52 -0.91 2.30
CA TRP A 442 -27.44 0.04 2.02
C TRP A 442 -27.87 1.49 2.30
N SER A 443 -29.11 1.86 1.98
CA SER A 443 -29.61 3.24 2.16
C SER A 443 -29.61 3.71 3.62
N THR A 444 -29.61 2.78 4.58
CA THR A 444 -29.55 3.10 6.02
C THR A 444 -28.14 3.40 6.53
N ILE A 445 -27.11 2.99 5.77
CA ILE A 445 -25.71 3.03 6.17
C ILE A 445 -24.79 3.73 5.15
N GLU A 446 -25.34 4.16 4.00
CA GLU A 446 -24.57 4.82 2.93
C GLU A 446 -24.10 6.23 3.26
N ASP A 447 -24.88 6.97 4.07
CA ASP A 447 -24.56 8.34 4.47
C ASP A 447 -23.87 8.36 5.84
N PRO A 448 -22.53 8.51 5.90
CA PRO A 448 -21.78 8.50 7.15
C PRO A 448 -22.06 9.74 8.03
N THR A 449 -22.73 10.78 7.51
CA THR A 449 -23.11 11.96 8.30
C THR A 449 -24.28 11.70 9.25
N LEU A 450 -25.04 10.62 9.01
CA LEU A 450 -26.12 10.16 9.89
C LEU A 450 -25.60 9.30 11.06
N HIS A 451 -24.30 8.97 11.04
CA HIS A 451 -23.66 8.07 11.99
C HIS A 451 -22.60 8.81 12.81
N PRO A 452 -22.99 9.43 13.95
CA PRO A 452 -22.06 10.16 14.80
C PRO A 452 -20.99 9.24 15.37
N GLY A 453 -19.76 9.75 15.48
CA GLY A 453 -18.65 9.09 16.16
C GLY A 453 -18.94 8.76 17.62
N GLU A 454 -18.26 7.74 18.12
CA GLU A 454 -18.55 7.08 19.40
C GLU A 454 -17.56 7.49 20.50
N ASP A 455 -17.98 7.34 21.76
CA ASP A 455 -17.08 7.45 22.91
C ASP A 455 -16.01 6.34 22.84
N PRO A 456 -14.70 6.61 23.03
CA PRO A 456 -14.07 7.84 23.50
C PRO A 456 -13.34 8.66 22.41
N ALA A 457 -13.74 8.54 21.14
CA ALA A 457 -13.05 9.15 19.99
C ALA A 457 -12.91 10.68 20.06
N GLN A 458 -13.72 11.34 20.89
CA GLN A 458 -13.75 12.76 21.14
C GLN A 458 -12.68 13.27 22.11
N ALA A 459 -11.80 12.40 22.62
CA ALA A 459 -10.61 12.84 23.36
C ALA A 459 -9.78 13.83 22.52
N TRP A 460 -9.45 14.99 23.09
CA TRP A 460 -8.74 16.07 22.41
C TRP A 460 -7.29 15.73 22.05
N ASN A 461 -6.62 14.98 22.93
CA ASN A 461 -5.20 14.70 22.84
C ASN A 461 -4.91 13.37 22.13
N ALA A 462 -5.91 12.51 21.92
CA ALA A 462 -5.78 11.32 21.08
C ALA A 462 -5.73 11.69 19.59
N LEU A 463 -4.99 10.91 18.81
CA LEU A 463 -5.04 10.93 17.35
C LEU A 463 -6.17 9.99 16.91
N THR A 464 -7.27 10.53 16.40
CA THR A 464 -8.43 9.73 16.02
C THR A 464 -8.38 9.36 14.55
N VAL A 465 -8.64 8.09 14.25
CA VAL A 465 -8.52 7.50 12.92
C VAL A 465 -9.88 7.01 12.41
N VAL A 466 -10.13 7.20 11.11
CA VAL A 466 -11.25 6.59 10.38
C VAL A 466 -10.73 5.86 9.12
N GLY A 467 -11.64 5.23 8.39
CA GLY A 467 -11.32 4.50 7.16
C GLY A 467 -11.37 5.33 5.88
N VAL A 468 -10.37 5.12 5.02
CA VAL A 468 -10.42 5.29 3.56
C VAL A 468 -10.41 3.88 2.94
N THR A 469 -10.77 3.73 1.67
CA THR A 469 -10.58 2.46 0.96
C THR A 469 -9.95 2.62 -0.40
N PHE A 470 -9.03 1.71 -0.73
CA PHE A 470 -8.38 1.53 -2.01
C PHE A 470 -8.73 0.16 -2.61
N LYS A 471 -9.64 -0.58 -1.97
CA LYS A 471 -10.11 -1.90 -2.41
C LYS A 471 -11.52 -1.78 -2.97
N ASP A 472 -11.63 -1.85 -4.30
CA ASP A 472 -12.90 -1.80 -5.03
C ASP A 472 -13.07 -2.98 -6.01
N ALA A 473 -12.00 -3.72 -6.26
CA ALA A 473 -12.01 -4.90 -7.10
C ALA A 473 -12.63 -6.10 -6.35
N ILE A 474 -13.74 -6.60 -6.89
CA ILE A 474 -14.35 -7.86 -6.45
C ILE A 474 -13.80 -9.02 -7.29
N GLU A 475 -13.81 -10.25 -6.80
CA GLU A 475 -13.41 -11.40 -7.60
C GLU A 475 -14.36 -11.66 -8.79
N ALA A 476 -13.83 -12.19 -9.89
CA ALA A 476 -14.63 -12.43 -11.09
C ALA A 476 -15.87 -13.31 -10.86
N ARG A 477 -15.81 -14.26 -9.92
CA ARG A 477 -16.94 -15.14 -9.57
C ARG A 477 -18.10 -14.40 -8.89
N ASP A 478 -17.80 -13.31 -8.17
CA ASP A 478 -18.77 -12.57 -7.34
C ASP A 478 -19.22 -11.24 -7.98
N ARG A 479 -18.46 -10.73 -8.97
CA ARG A 479 -18.76 -9.48 -9.70
C ARG A 479 -20.14 -9.41 -10.36
N ALA A 480 -20.76 -10.54 -10.63
CA ALA A 480 -22.10 -10.58 -11.23
C ALA A 480 -23.20 -10.19 -10.23
N GLU A 481 -22.96 -10.41 -8.93
CA GLU A 481 -23.92 -10.18 -7.85
C GLU A 481 -23.57 -8.94 -7.04
N TRP A 482 -22.28 -8.68 -6.85
CA TRP A 482 -21.76 -7.69 -5.91
C TRP A 482 -21.01 -6.54 -6.59
N SER A 483 -21.14 -5.34 -6.04
CA SER A 483 -20.34 -4.16 -6.36
C SER A 483 -19.79 -3.51 -5.08
N ALA A 484 -18.62 -2.88 -5.17
CA ALA A 484 -18.03 -2.16 -4.04
C ALA A 484 -18.85 -0.89 -3.72
N CYS A 485 -19.06 -0.61 -2.44
CA CYS A 485 -19.86 0.53 -1.97
C CYS A 485 -19.14 1.88 -2.09
N ALA A 486 -17.82 1.89 -2.06
CA ALA A 486 -17.00 3.10 -2.20
C ALA A 486 -15.95 2.93 -3.29
N SER A 487 -15.61 4.03 -3.98
CA SER A 487 -14.55 4.06 -4.99
C SER A 487 -13.16 4.19 -4.36
N VAL A 488 -12.12 3.90 -5.15
CA VAL A 488 -10.72 4.05 -4.72
C VAL A 488 -10.43 5.46 -4.21
N GLY A 489 -9.88 5.53 -3.00
CA GLY A 489 -9.53 6.76 -2.30
C GLY A 489 -10.69 7.46 -1.62
N ALA A 490 -11.93 6.96 -1.72
CA ALA A 490 -13.07 7.53 -1.00
C ALA A 490 -13.10 7.07 0.47
N ALA A 491 -13.88 7.78 1.29
CA ALA A 491 -14.13 7.37 2.67
C ALA A 491 -14.71 5.94 2.70
N SER A 492 -14.15 5.09 3.56
CA SER A 492 -14.61 3.71 3.73
C SER A 492 -16.04 3.69 4.28
N PRO A 493 -16.91 2.79 3.81
CA PRO A 493 -18.31 2.70 4.23
C PRO A 493 -18.50 2.17 5.67
N TYR A 494 -17.41 1.88 6.38
CA TYR A 494 -17.45 1.51 7.79
C TYR A 494 -17.33 2.71 8.74
N GLY A 495 -16.84 3.86 8.29
CA GLY A 495 -16.41 4.95 9.18
C GLY A 495 -17.54 5.86 9.67
N ARG A 496 -17.61 6.10 10.99
CA ARG A 496 -18.43 7.17 11.58
C ARG A 496 -17.76 8.55 11.45
N THR A 497 -18.52 9.63 11.66
CA THR A 497 -18.01 11.00 11.49
C THR A 497 -18.32 11.91 12.67
N SER A 498 -17.64 13.06 12.78
CA SER A 498 -18.01 14.11 13.75
C SER A 498 -18.80 15.25 13.12
N SER A 499 -19.33 15.06 11.91
CA SER A 499 -19.97 16.11 11.10
C SER A 499 -21.12 16.81 11.82
N ASP A 500 -21.81 16.09 12.70
CA ASP A 500 -22.94 16.58 13.48
C ASP A 500 -22.58 17.03 14.91
N TRP A 501 -21.30 17.01 15.28
CA TRP A 501 -20.85 17.47 16.60
C TRP A 501 -20.88 19.01 16.69
N PRO A 502 -21.20 19.58 17.87
CA PRO A 502 -21.25 21.02 18.04
C PRO A 502 -19.92 21.72 17.74
N ASP A 503 -19.94 22.69 16.82
CA ASP A 503 -18.75 23.48 16.49
C ASP A 503 -18.28 24.38 17.66
N GLY A 504 -16.97 24.56 17.76
CA GLY A 504 -16.34 25.43 18.75
C GLY A 504 -16.21 24.84 20.16
N THR A 505 -16.98 23.79 20.49
CA THR A 505 -16.91 23.10 21.80
C THR A 505 -16.42 21.66 21.70
N THR A 506 -16.34 21.10 20.49
CA THR A 506 -15.81 19.76 20.23
C THR A 506 -14.55 19.82 19.36
N PRO A 507 -13.62 18.86 19.50
CA PRO A 507 -12.49 18.76 18.59
C PRO A 507 -12.94 18.37 17.18
N VAL A 508 -12.12 18.68 16.19
CA VAL A 508 -12.31 18.19 14.81
C VAL A 508 -11.81 16.76 14.75
N LYS A 509 -12.73 15.81 14.57
CA LYS A 509 -12.46 14.37 14.46
C LYS A 509 -13.08 13.80 13.18
N PRO A 510 -12.55 12.74 12.57
CA PRO A 510 -11.24 12.17 12.81
C PRO A 510 -10.15 13.15 12.37
N GLU A 511 -8.90 12.93 12.78
CA GLU A 511 -7.78 13.74 12.28
C GLU A 511 -7.18 13.16 11.00
N ILE A 512 -7.14 11.84 10.86
CA ILE A 512 -6.47 11.15 9.74
C ILE A 512 -7.26 9.93 9.29
N VAL A 513 -6.97 9.45 8.08
CA VAL A 513 -7.56 8.22 7.52
C VAL A 513 -6.48 7.20 7.17
N PHE A 514 -6.84 5.92 7.26
CA PHE A 514 -6.05 4.78 6.77
C PHE A 514 -6.96 3.73 6.11
N GLU A 515 -6.39 2.84 5.31
CA GLU A 515 -7.13 1.76 4.63
C GLU A 515 -7.96 0.94 5.64
N ALA A 516 -9.25 0.82 5.40
CA ALA A 516 -10.21 0.12 6.27
C ALA A 516 -11.02 -0.95 5.52
N GLY A 517 -10.68 -1.23 4.27
CA GLY A 517 -11.47 -2.04 3.38
C GLY A 517 -12.79 -1.39 2.99
N ASN A 518 -13.59 -2.17 2.28
CA ASN A 518 -14.85 -1.75 1.66
C ASN A 518 -15.99 -2.70 2.04
N ARG A 519 -17.21 -2.25 1.74
CA ARG A 519 -18.41 -3.09 1.75
C ARG A 519 -18.74 -3.47 0.32
N ALA A 520 -19.42 -4.60 0.16
CA ALA A 520 -20.08 -4.93 -1.09
C ALA A 520 -21.59 -4.77 -0.95
N THR A 521 -22.27 -4.33 -2.00
CA THR A 521 -23.73 -4.32 -2.09
C THR A 521 -24.17 -5.06 -3.33
N ASN A 522 -25.35 -5.68 -3.27
CA ASN A 522 -25.99 -6.18 -4.48
C ASN A 522 -26.55 -5.02 -5.33
N ALA A 523 -27.02 -5.34 -6.54
CA ALA A 523 -27.58 -4.35 -7.46
C ALA A 523 -28.86 -3.65 -6.95
N LEU A 524 -29.59 -4.25 -6.00
CA LEU A 524 -30.82 -3.69 -5.43
C LEU A 524 -30.56 -2.80 -4.20
N GLY A 525 -29.40 -2.92 -3.58
CA GLY A 525 -29.07 -2.22 -2.33
C GLY A 525 -29.74 -2.83 -1.08
N ASP A 526 -30.38 -3.99 -1.19
CA ASP A 526 -31.08 -4.66 -0.09
C ASP A 526 -30.30 -5.83 0.54
N GLN A 527 -29.07 -6.03 0.07
CA GLN A 527 -28.07 -6.90 0.69
C GLN A 527 -26.72 -6.21 0.69
N VAL A 528 -26.07 -6.23 1.84
CA VAL A 528 -24.71 -5.72 2.04
C VAL A 528 -23.86 -6.84 2.61
N SER A 529 -22.62 -6.94 2.15
CA SER A 529 -21.64 -7.89 2.66
C SER A 529 -20.48 -7.12 3.30
N ASP A 530 -20.22 -7.44 4.56
CA ASP A 530 -19.04 -7.00 5.30
C ASP A 530 -17.94 -8.06 5.15
N ALA A 531 -16.68 -7.69 5.39
CA ALA A 531 -15.56 -8.64 5.45
C ALA A 531 -15.27 -9.44 4.16
N MET A 532 -15.79 -9.03 3.00
CA MET A 532 -15.49 -9.70 1.74
C MET A 532 -13.96 -9.69 1.53
N PRO A 533 -13.29 -10.86 1.34
CA PRO A 533 -11.83 -10.93 1.29
C PRO A 533 -11.21 -9.97 0.27
N SER A 534 -11.73 -9.95 -0.97
CA SER A 534 -11.29 -9.04 -2.05
C SER A 534 -11.37 -7.56 -1.70
N LEU A 535 -12.22 -7.20 -0.74
CA LEU A 535 -12.46 -5.83 -0.27
C LEU A 535 -11.86 -5.55 1.11
N SER A 536 -11.09 -6.48 1.68
CA SER A 536 -10.52 -6.38 3.03
C SER A 536 -8.99 -6.43 2.99
N LEU A 537 -8.35 -5.96 4.06
CA LEU A 537 -6.92 -6.19 4.25
C LEU A 537 -6.70 -7.63 4.71
N ILE A 538 -5.53 -8.20 4.41
CA ILE A 538 -5.15 -9.50 4.96
C ILE A 538 -4.28 -9.31 6.18
N SER A 539 -4.62 -10.01 7.26
CA SER A 539 -3.87 -10.00 8.51
C SER A 539 -3.73 -11.40 9.10
N THR A 540 -2.99 -11.51 10.19
CA THR A 540 -2.80 -12.74 10.96
C THR A 540 -4.12 -13.23 11.54
N GLY A 541 -4.45 -14.49 11.30
CA GLY A 541 -5.61 -15.14 11.88
C GLY A 541 -5.38 -15.53 13.34
N LYS A 542 -6.47 -15.67 14.09
CA LYS A 542 -6.43 -16.11 15.50
C LYS A 542 -5.90 -17.54 15.66
N GLY A 543 -5.89 -18.36 14.61
CA GLY A 543 -5.41 -19.73 14.64
C GLY A 543 -6.51 -20.78 14.79
N GLY A 544 -6.20 -21.99 14.30
CA GLY A 544 -7.13 -23.07 13.98
C GLY A 544 -6.67 -23.73 12.67
N THR A 545 -7.13 -24.95 12.34
CA THR A 545 -6.79 -25.56 11.04
C THR A 545 -7.40 -24.72 9.92
N GLY A 546 -6.59 -23.98 9.16
CA GLY A 546 -7.07 -23.11 8.08
C GLY A 546 -7.25 -21.63 8.42
N ASP A 547 -6.91 -21.20 9.63
CA ASP A 547 -7.15 -19.84 10.12
C ASP A 547 -5.84 -19.08 10.44
N ALA A 548 -4.79 -19.27 9.62
CA ALA A 548 -3.51 -18.58 9.78
C ALA A 548 -3.57 -17.15 9.22
N LEU A 549 -4.39 -16.92 8.19
CA LEU A 549 -4.68 -15.60 7.65
C LEU A 549 -6.17 -15.32 7.75
N MET A 550 -6.54 -14.05 7.88
CA MET A 550 -7.94 -13.63 7.83
C MET A 550 -8.13 -12.25 7.21
N PRO A 551 -9.29 -12.01 6.56
CA PRO A 551 -9.74 -10.66 6.24
C PRO A 551 -9.89 -9.81 7.50
N PHE A 552 -9.38 -8.58 7.48
CA PHE A 552 -9.57 -7.58 8.51
C PHE A 552 -9.87 -6.21 7.90
N TYR A 553 -10.77 -5.46 8.54
CA TYR A 553 -11.41 -4.30 7.93
C TYR A 553 -11.91 -3.31 9.00
N ALA A 554 -12.63 -2.29 8.56
CA ALA A 554 -13.21 -1.21 9.33
C ALA A 554 -12.17 -0.34 10.08
N THR A 555 -12.62 0.52 10.99
CA THR A 555 -11.75 1.50 11.66
C THR A 555 -10.70 0.85 12.56
N SER A 556 -10.88 -0.40 12.99
CA SER A 556 -9.86 -1.18 13.70
C SER A 556 -8.63 -1.42 12.84
N ALA A 557 -8.82 -1.79 11.57
CA ALA A 557 -7.71 -1.99 10.63
C ALA A 557 -6.95 -0.70 10.35
N ALA A 558 -7.67 0.41 10.16
CA ALA A 558 -7.09 1.74 9.98
C ALA A 558 -6.27 2.19 11.21
N THR A 559 -6.80 1.96 12.41
CA THR A 559 -6.15 2.34 13.69
C THR A 559 -4.86 1.56 13.93
N ALA A 560 -4.83 0.28 13.59
CA ALA A 560 -3.62 -0.55 13.67
C ALA A 560 -2.50 -0.03 12.75
N GLN A 561 -2.83 0.29 11.49
CA GLN A 561 -1.88 0.84 10.53
C GLN A 561 -1.37 2.23 10.92
N ALA A 562 -2.25 3.10 11.43
CA ALA A 562 -1.84 4.40 11.96
C ALA A 562 -0.84 4.25 13.12
N SER A 563 -1.07 3.27 14.00
CA SER A 563 -0.17 2.98 15.13
C SER A 563 1.17 2.41 14.67
N ARG A 564 1.16 1.61 13.59
CA ARG A 564 2.36 1.16 12.89
C ARG A 564 3.19 2.33 12.37
N MET A 565 2.56 3.25 11.65
CA MET A 565 3.25 4.46 11.16
C MET A 565 3.86 5.28 12.30
N ALA A 566 3.12 5.46 13.40
CA ALA A 566 3.65 6.16 14.58
C ALA A 566 4.89 5.47 15.17
N ALA A 567 4.88 4.14 15.25
CA ALA A 567 6.03 3.37 15.71
C ALA A 567 7.22 3.50 14.75
N GLN A 568 6.99 3.46 13.43
CA GLN A 568 8.05 3.65 12.42
C GLN A 568 8.70 5.04 12.51
N ILE A 569 7.91 6.11 12.71
CA ILE A 569 8.46 7.45 12.96
C ILE A 569 9.28 7.48 14.25
N THR A 570 8.81 6.80 15.31
CA THR A 570 9.50 6.74 16.60
C THR A 570 10.80 5.94 16.52
N VAL A 571 10.86 4.90 15.68
CA VAL A 571 12.09 4.14 15.40
C VAL A 571 13.15 5.05 14.77
N GLU A 572 12.79 5.81 13.75
CA GLU A 572 13.72 6.70 13.03
C GLU A 572 14.10 7.93 13.87
N HIS A 573 13.19 8.38 14.73
CA HIS A 573 13.37 9.56 15.57
C HIS A 573 12.99 9.29 17.04
N PRO A 574 13.77 8.47 17.78
CA PRO A 574 13.45 8.07 19.15
C PRO A 574 13.43 9.22 20.16
N GLN A 575 14.06 10.35 19.83
CA GLN A 575 14.08 11.56 20.63
C GLN A 575 12.82 12.44 20.48
N TYR A 576 11.92 12.13 19.54
CA TYR A 576 10.73 12.92 19.30
C TYR A 576 9.68 12.70 20.38
N TRP A 577 9.06 13.81 20.77
CA TRP A 577 7.96 13.76 21.73
C TRP A 577 6.73 13.15 21.04
N PRO A 578 5.86 12.45 21.78
CA PRO A 578 4.60 11.91 21.26
C PRO A 578 3.78 12.91 20.43
N GLU A 579 3.71 14.17 20.86
CA GLU A 579 3.01 15.24 20.15
C GLU A 579 3.70 15.62 18.83
N THR A 580 5.03 15.47 18.75
CA THR A 580 5.78 15.66 17.50
C THR A 580 5.46 14.55 16.52
N VAL A 581 5.40 13.30 16.97
CA VAL A 581 5.01 12.16 16.12
C VAL A 581 3.58 12.35 15.60
N ARG A 582 2.63 12.71 16.50
CA ARG A 582 1.25 13.06 16.12
C ARG A 582 1.22 14.18 15.07
N ALA A 583 1.98 15.25 15.30
CA ALA A 583 2.03 16.39 14.39
C ALA A 583 2.59 15.99 13.02
N LEU A 584 3.66 15.20 12.96
CA LEU A 584 4.24 14.72 11.70
C LEU A 584 3.23 13.89 10.90
N MET A 585 2.49 12.98 11.54
CA MET A 585 1.45 12.20 10.88
C MET A 585 0.34 13.10 10.30
N VAL A 586 -0.13 14.09 11.05
CA VAL A 586 -1.18 15.00 10.58
C VAL A 586 -0.66 15.94 9.48
N HIS A 587 0.57 16.43 9.59
CA HIS A 587 1.16 17.37 8.63
C HIS A 587 1.66 16.70 7.34
N SER A 588 2.00 15.41 7.40
CA SER A 588 2.32 14.64 6.20
C SER A 588 1.07 14.14 5.46
N ALA A 589 -0.12 14.30 6.05
CA ALA A 589 -1.37 13.90 5.43
C ALA A 589 -1.68 14.72 4.17
N ASP A 590 -2.25 14.04 3.18
CA ASP A 590 -2.80 14.66 1.99
C ASP A 590 -4.13 14.01 1.60
N TYR A 591 -4.94 14.76 0.87
CA TYR A 591 -6.21 14.27 0.35
C TYR A 591 -5.96 13.39 -0.87
N THR A 592 -6.61 12.21 -0.86
CA THR A 592 -6.70 11.38 -2.06
C THR A 592 -7.37 12.16 -3.19
N PRO A 593 -7.21 11.74 -4.47
CA PRO A 593 -7.91 12.38 -5.58
C PRO A 593 -9.43 12.48 -5.37
N ALA A 594 -10.06 11.43 -4.82
CA ALA A 594 -11.48 11.43 -4.50
C ALA A 594 -11.85 12.46 -3.42
N MET A 595 -11.11 12.53 -2.30
CA MET A 595 -11.34 13.52 -1.25
C MET A 595 -11.09 14.96 -1.72
N ARG A 596 -10.06 15.15 -2.56
CA ARG A 596 -9.72 16.45 -3.13
C ARG A 596 -10.84 16.95 -4.03
N ALA A 597 -11.38 16.09 -4.88
CA ALA A 597 -12.53 16.41 -5.72
C ALA A 597 -13.75 16.86 -4.88
N GLU A 598 -14.03 16.18 -3.77
CA GLU A 598 -15.09 16.60 -2.84
C GLU A 598 -14.81 18.00 -2.25
N ILE A 599 -13.58 18.27 -1.78
CA ILE A 599 -13.18 19.56 -1.22
C ILE A 599 -13.26 20.71 -2.24
N GLU A 600 -12.85 20.45 -3.48
CA GLU A 600 -12.86 21.43 -4.56
C GLU A 600 -14.28 21.74 -5.01
N SER A 601 -15.16 20.74 -4.99
CA SER A 601 -16.59 20.91 -5.27
C SER A 601 -17.34 21.69 -4.17
N ALA A 602 -16.83 21.66 -2.94
CA ALA A 602 -17.46 22.30 -1.78
C ALA A 602 -17.39 23.84 -1.85
N VAL A 603 -18.54 24.48 -1.64
CA VAL A 603 -18.74 25.92 -1.72
C VAL A 603 -18.53 26.58 -0.36
N GLY A 604 -17.43 27.33 -0.24
CA GLY A 604 -17.14 28.14 0.94
C GLY A 604 -16.54 27.37 2.12
N LYS A 605 -16.33 28.07 3.23
CA LYS A 605 -15.61 27.54 4.40
C LYS A 605 -16.41 26.51 5.19
N THR A 606 -17.74 26.62 5.21
CA THR A 606 -18.62 25.76 6.01
C THR A 606 -18.64 24.34 5.48
N GLU A 607 -18.89 24.15 4.17
CA GLU A 607 -18.91 22.82 3.55
C GLU A 607 -17.54 22.13 3.63
N ARG A 608 -16.46 22.88 3.38
CA ARG A 608 -15.10 22.37 3.57
C ARG A 608 -14.80 22.01 5.03
N SER A 609 -15.41 22.70 5.99
CA SER A 609 -15.29 22.37 7.42
C SER A 609 -15.99 21.06 7.78
N ALA A 610 -17.15 20.80 7.17
CA ALA A 610 -17.86 19.52 7.34
C ALA A 610 -17.03 18.35 6.77
N LEU A 611 -16.38 18.52 5.63
CA LEU A 611 -15.51 17.49 5.03
C LEU A 611 -14.33 17.12 5.96
N ARG A 612 -13.71 18.08 6.64
CA ARG A 612 -12.69 17.78 7.66
C ARG A 612 -13.23 16.95 8.83
N ARG A 613 -14.52 17.07 9.16
CA ARG A 613 -15.16 16.25 10.21
C ARG A 613 -15.58 14.85 9.70
N ARG A 614 -15.44 14.58 8.40
CA ARG A 614 -15.69 13.28 7.77
C ARG A 614 -14.41 12.46 7.58
N PHE A 615 -13.36 13.06 7.01
CA PHE A 615 -12.10 12.37 6.70
C PHE A 615 -10.84 13.14 7.14
N GLY A 616 -10.97 14.08 8.07
CA GLY A 616 -9.84 14.74 8.70
C GLY A 616 -8.96 15.56 7.75
N TYR A 617 -7.65 15.44 7.94
CA TYR A 617 -6.60 16.06 7.14
C TYR A 617 -6.13 15.18 5.97
N GLY A 618 -6.80 14.03 5.75
CA GLY A 618 -6.45 13.08 4.70
C GLY A 618 -5.58 11.93 5.20
N MET A 619 -4.92 11.25 4.26
CA MET A 619 -4.11 10.07 4.53
C MET A 619 -2.64 10.46 4.73
N PRO A 620 -2.03 10.15 5.88
CA PRO A 620 -0.61 10.35 6.13
C PRO A 620 0.29 9.62 5.14
N ASP A 621 1.37 10.28 4.72
CA ASP A 621 2.45 9.66 3.94
C ASP A 621 3.71 9.52 4.82
N LEU A 622 4.22 8.29 4.97
CA LEU A 622 5.37 8.00 5.84
C LEU A 622 6.67 8.59 5.29
N PRO A 623 7.05 8.41 4.01
CA PRO A 623 8.23 9.06 3.45
C PRO A 623 8.22 10.58 3.68
N ARG A 624 7.10 11.26 3.46
CA ARG A 624 6.93 12.69 3.71
C ARG A 624 7.03 13.04 5.19
N ALA A 625 6.51 12.21 6.11
CA ALA A 625 6.65 12.43 7.54
C ALA A 625 8.13 12.38 7.98
N LEU A 626 8.90 11.42 7.45
CA LEU A 626 10.32 11.27 7.72
C LEU A 626 11.18 12.36 7.02
N ALA A 627 10.80 12.77 5.82
CA ALA A 627 11.47 13.87 5.10
C ALA A 627 11.18 15.25 5.74
N SER A 628 9.96 15.47 6.24
CA SER A 628 9.59 16.68 6.99
C SER A 628 10.37 16.82 8.29
N ALA A 629 10.79 15.69 8.86
CA ALA A 629 11.65 15.67 10.04
C ALA A 629 13.11 16.06 9.72
N SER A 630 13.56 15.92 8.47
CA SER A 630 14.96 16.13 8.06
C SER A 630 15.22 17.39 7.20
N SER A 631 14.28 17.82 6.35
CA SER A 631 14.58 18.81 5.29
C SER A 631 13.47 19.80 4.88
N ASP A 632 12.19 19.56 5.16
CA ASP A 632 11.15 20.57 4.87
C ASP A 632 10.98 21.56 6.03
N LEU A 633 10.91 22.86 5.69
CA LEU A 633 10.76 23.97 6.64
C LEU A 633 9.41 23.90 7.38
N THR A 634 9.34 23.02 8.38
CA THR A 634 8.35 23.08 9.45
C THR A 634 8.98 23.92 10.56
N LEU A 635 8.46 25.12 10.82
CA LEU A 635 9.04 26.04 11.80
C LEU A 635 8.83 25.47 13.21
N ARG A 636 9.86 24.82 13.75
CA ARG A 636 9.86 24.19 15.08
C ARG A 636 10.14 25.24 16.15
N SER A 637 9.18 25.45 17.07
CA SER A 637 9.40 26.21 18.30
C SER A 637 8.95 25.36 19.50
N SER A 638 9.91 24.81 20.24
CA SER A 638 9.69 24.20 21.54
C SER A 638 9.94 25.25 22.62
N HIS A 639 8.91 26.04 22.97
CA HIS A 639 9.01 26.99 24.07
C HIS A 639 8.52 26.36 25.38
N LYS A 640 9.38 26.33 26.39
CA LYS A 640 9.04 25.91 27.77
C LYS A 640 8.19 27.04 28.40
N PRO A 641 6.91 26.83 28.75
CA PRO A 641 6.13 27.89 29.37
C PRO A 641 6.60 28.04 30.83
N THR A 642 7.22 29.17 31.15
CA THR A 642 7.36 29.58 32.55
C THR A 642 6.01 30.10 33.05
N SER A 643 5.48 29.41 34.06
CA SER A 643 4.32 29.71 34.90
C SER A 643 3.70 31.13 34.79
N SER A 644 2.47 31.22 34.26
CA SER A 644 1.31 32.01 34.76
C SER A 644 0.13 31.96 33.76
N PRO A 645 -1.14 31.95 34.20
CA PRO A 645 -2.27 31.65 33.34
C PRO A 645 -2.90 32.92 32.78
N SER A 646 -2.93 33.07 31.45
CA SER A 646 -4.05 33.60 30.66
C SER A 646 -3.56 34.00 29.27
N THR A 647 -4.46 33.85 28.29
CA THR A 647 -4.38 34.32 26.90
C THR A 647 -3.97 33.26 25.89
N VAL A 648 -5.00 32.62 25.33
CA VAL A 648 -5.00 31.97 24.02
C VAL A 648 -4.62 33.03 22.97
N LEU A 649 -3.54 32.82 22.23
CA LEU A 649 -3.20 33.62 21.05
C LEU A 649 -2.91 32.69 19.87
N SER A 650 -3.93 32.57 19.04
CA SER A 650 -3.83 32.22 17.63
C SER A 650 -2.86 33.17 16.92
N SER A 651 -1.88 32.62 16.20
CA SER A 651 -1.18 33.38 15.16
C SER A 651 -0.78 32.43 14.03
N VAL A 652 -1.52 32.57 12.94
CA VAL A 652 -1.17 32.15 11.59
C VAL A 652 -0.21 33.19 11.04
N VAL A 653 0.96 32.78 10.55
CA VAL A 653 1.76 33.57 9.60
C VAL A 653 2.20 32.66 8.47
N VAL A 654 1.59 32.87 7.31
CA VAL A 654 2.02 32.40 6.00
C VAL A 654 3.12 33.34 5.51
N MET A 655 4.25 32.81 5.02
CA MET A 655 5.05 33.42 3.96
C MET A 655 5.97 32.38 3.31
N GLY A 656 5.95 32.31 1.97
CA GLY A 656 6.88 31.57 1.13
C GLY A 656 6.20 30.61 0.19
#